data_AF-F0I4P6-F1
#
_entry.id   AF-F0I4P6-F1
#
_cell.length_a   1.000
_cell.length_b   1.000
_cell.length_c   1.000
_cell.angle_alpha   90.00
_cell.angle_beta   90.00
_cell.angle_gamma   90.00
#
_symmetry.space_group_name_H-M   'P 1'
#
loop_
_entity.id
_entity.type
_entity.pdbx_description
1 polymer ?
#
loop_
_entity_poly.entity_id
_entity_poly.type
_entity_poly.pdbx_seq_one_letter_code
_entity_poly.pdbx_strand_id
1 'polypeptide(L)'
;MSKTIIIYTDHLRYELQLTEDKKVLLAASEKAQLYLPHQETPIQLQLAEGQVFYQMGEETGVVTDGLTLGNLTLYQSDSEPAVYDLLDRKELLISDQKGAAISLEAPLELLLKRTNDSWLLTKMRGQVFLNHVEWTGDQIQLEAGDELSLEGICLKVYPEEIWVTGPATVSPNLTLRGASRHGFYPDYPDYPDYHRSPRIIYRSSEEKIQIAPPSKEPQKPNDELLRLIVPPLLMVGVTVLITLVQPRGIYILVTVTMSIASAIFSVRGFFKNRKKFKEDKKERIDLYHLYLKDKAIELNKLEREQRDGMLYHFPNINELTGLVTDYSHRIYEKTPLHFDFLYYRLGLGQVPTSYKLTYGQEERSGKKDALEEEGYALYTRHKKIPDLPIVANLSHGPVGYIGPRNLVLEQLQLLVMQLAVFHSYHDVQVITIMPEEERDQWDWLRWLPHATLQELNVRGFVYNQRTHDQVLNSLNQILKLRKAQKEEATRQETTLYSPHYVVLVTDEKLILDHIIMEFFTEDPTDLGCSLIFVQDVMSSLSENIKTVVNIKDRNTGQLVMEQGILREIDFRLDHFPEGYDKERIARTLAPLNHLQNLKSSIPDTVTFMEMYGAETFSDLQVLQKWQQNAPYKSLAVPIGLRGKEDLVYLNLHEK
;
A
#
# COMPACT_ATOMS: atom_id res chain seq x y z
N MET A 1 10.39 34.38 13.82
CA MET A 1 9.12 34.43 13.03
C MET A 1 9.45 34.52 11.55
N SER A 2 8.54 34.16 10.65
CA SER A 2 8.76 34.30 9.20
C SER A 2 7.67 35.17 8.55
N LYS A 3 8.05 35.97 7.56
CA LYS A 3 7.12 36.79 6.77
C LYS A 3 7.24 36.44 5.29
N THR A 4 6.11 36.41 4.58
CA THR A 4 6.11 36.17 3.14
C THR A 4 5.98 37.49 2.40
N ILE A 5 6.90 37.73 1.47
CA ILE A 5 6.93 38.90 0.59
C ILE A 5 6.62 38.44 -0.83
N ILE A 6 5.63 39.09 -1.43
CA ILE A 6 5.28 38.92 -2.84
C ILE A 6 5.94 40.07 -3.59
N ILE A 7 6.65 39.73 -4.67
CA ILE A 7 7.38 40.69 -5.51
C ILE A 7 6.86 40.56 -6.93
N TYR A 8 6.31 41.64 -7.47
CA TYR A 8 5.92 41.72 -8.88
C TYR A 8 6.98 42.46 -9.68
N THR A 9 7.30 41.89 -10.84
CA THR A 9 7.98 42.55 -11.95
C THR A 9 6.96 42.81 -13.07
N ASP A 10 7.40 43.40 -14.18
CA ASP A 10 6.54 43.66 -15.34
C ASP A 10 5.79 42.41 -15.83
N HIS A 11 6.38 41.21 -15.75
CA HIS A 11 5.78 39.98 -16.30
C HIS A 11 5.79 38.76 -15.36
N LEU A 12 6.50 38.83 -14.24
CA LEU A 12 6.66 37.70 -13.32
C LEU A 12 6.32 38.10 -11.88
N ARG A 13 5.70 37.18 -11.16
CA ARG A 13 5.53 37.22 -9.70
C ARG A 13 6.56 36.29 -9.06
N TYR A 14 7.14 36.76 -7.97
CA TYR A 14 7.99 35.96 -7.10
C TYR A 14 7.42 35.97 -5.69
N GLU A 15 7.69 34.90 -4.96
CA GLU A 15 7.30 34.76 -3.56
C GLU A 15 8.53 34.37 -2.77
N LEU A 16 8.73 35.06 -1.65
CA LEU A 16 9.93 34.90 -0.85
C LEU A 16 9.59 34.90 0.64
N GLN A 17 10.08 33.89 1.35
CA GLN A 17 9.92 33.78 2.80
C GLN A 17 11.16 34.34 3.51
N LEU A 18 10.96 35.38 4.32
CA LEU A 18 11.98 36.02 5.14
C LEU A 18 11.97 35.45 6.57
N THR A 19 13.14 35.18 7.12
CA THR A 19 13.36 34.83 8.53
C THR A 19 14.23 35.87 9.21
N GLU A 20 14.11 36.05 10.52
CA GLU A 20 14.78 37.14 11.28
C GLU A 20 16.32 37.12 11.18
N ASP A 21 16.92 35.95 10.93
CA ASP A 21 18.36 35.77 10.92
C ASP A 21 19.00 35.93 9.52
N LYS A 22 18.20 36.07 8.46
CA LYS A 22 18.70 36.08 7.07
C LYS A 22 18.38 37.40 6.36
N LYS A 23 19.42 38.01 5.77
CA LYS A 23 19.28 39.08 4.78
C LYS A 23 19.15 38.48 3.39
N VAL A 24 18.21 38.99 2.61
CA VAL A 24 17.93 38.50 1.26
C VAL A 24 18.28 39.59 0.26
N LEU A 25 19.13 39.25 -0.70
CA LEU A 25 19.58 40.13 -1.76
C LEU A 25 18.80 39.85 -3.04
N LEU A 26 18.22 40.91 -3.62
CA LEU A 26 17.58 40.93 -4.93
C LEU A 26 18.48 41.74 -5.88
N ALA A 27 19.07 41.10 -6.89
CA ALA A 27 19.97 41.78 -7.84
C ALA A 27 20.19 40.98 -9.13
N ALA A 28 20.72 41.64 -10.17
CA ALA A 28 21.27 41.00 -11.37
C ALA A 28 22.66 40.36 -11.12
N SER A 29 22.80 39.58 -10.04
CA SER A 29 24.06 38.97 -9.60
C SER A 29 23.85 37.54 -9.17
N GLU A 30 24.81 36.65 -9.47
CA GLU A 30 24.80 35.24 -9.04
C GLU A 30 24.87 35.07 -7.51
N LYS A 31 25.15 36.14 -6.77
CA LYS A 31 25.13 36.16 -5.29
C LYS A 31 23.76 36.53 -4.71
N ALA A 32 22.80 36.90 -5.55
CA ALA A 32 21.45 37.25 -5.12
C ALA A 32 20.65 35.98 -4.82
N GLN A 33 19.95 35.96 -3.70
CA GLN A 33 19.00 34.88 -3.36
C GLN A 33 17.80 34.89 -4.33
N LEU A 34 17.42 36.07 -4.85
CA LEU A 34 16.51 36.18 -5.99
C LEU A 34 17.22 36.92 -7.13
N TYR A 35 17.51 36.19 -8.21
CA TYR A 35 18.13 36.75 -9.40
C TYR A 35 17.08 37.50 -10.23
N LEU A 36 17.31 38.81 -10.42
CA LEU A 36 16.47 39.68 -11.22
C LEU A 36 17.32 40.34 -12.32
N PRO A 37 17.24 39.89 -13.59
CA PRO A 37 18.18 40.28 -14.64
C PRO A 37 18.18 41.77 -14.98
N HIS A 38 17.07 42.47 -14.72
CA HIS A 38 16.89 43.90 -15.01
C HIS A 38 17.08 44.80 -13.78
N GLN A 39 17.49 44.24 -12.64
CA GLN A 39 17.69 44.99 -11.40
C GLN A 39 19.12 45.55 -11.32
N GLU A 40 19.30 46.80 -11.76
CA GLU A 40 20.61 47.47 -11.80
C GLU A 40 21.14 47.82 -10.40
N THR A 41 20.27 48.25 -9.48
CA THR A 41 20.63 48.58 -8.09
C THR A 41 20.19 47.45 -7.15
N PRO A 42 21.12 46.81 -6.41
CA PRO A 42 20.78 45.73 -5.48
C PRO A 42 19.83 46.19 -4.38
N ILE A 43 18.83 45.36 -4.07
CA ILE A 43 17.90 45.57 -2.95
C ILE A 43 18.17 44.50 -1.91
N GLN A 44 18.39 44.91 -0.66
CA GLN A 44 18.46 44.01 0.48
C GLN A 44 17.16 44.08 1.27
N LEU A 45 16.55 42.92 1.55
CA LEU A 45 15.43 42.77 2.45
C LEU A 45 15.89 42.10 3.75
N GLN A 46 15.44 42.61 4.89
CA GLN A 46 15.74 42.04 6.20
C GLN A 46 14.51 42.13 7.10
N LEU A 47 14.16 41.02 7.75
CA LEU A 47 13.14 40.99 8.80
C LEU A 47 13.81 41.33 10.15
N ALA A 48 13.36 42.41 10.81
CA ALA A 48 13.81 42.77 12.15
C ALA A 48 12.62 43.31 12.97
N GLU A 49 12.52 42.90 14.24
CA GLU A 49 11.45 43.36 15.16
C GLU A 49 10.02 43.19 14.58
N GLY A 50 9.80 42.16 13.75
CA GLY A 50 8.50 41.90 13.11
C GLY A 50 8.16 42.82 11.92
N GLN A 51 9.09 43.64 11.44
CA GLN A 51 8.94 44.47 10.24
C GLN A 51 9.99 44.12 9.19
N VAL A 52 9.61 44.20 7.91
CA VAL A 52 10.53 43.99 6.80
C VAL A 52 11.14 45.33 6.39
N PHE A 53 12.45 45.46 6.53
CA PHE A 53 13.21 46.61 6.09
C PHE A 53 13.82 46.35 4.71
N TYR A 54 13.86 47.37 3.87
CA TYR A 54 14.58 47.35 2.60
C TYR A 54 15.75 48.33 2.60
N GLN A 55 16.79 48.01 1.85
CA GLN A 55 17.89 48.90 1.52
C GLN A 55 18.18 48.83 0.02
N MET A 56 18.06 49.95 -0.69
CA MET A 56 18.35 50.08 -2.12
C MET A 56 19.33 51.26 -2.30
N GLY A 57 20.63 50.95 -2.43
CA GLY A 57 21.68 51.97 -2.41
C GLY A 57 21.77 52.68 -1.05
N GLU A 58 21.52 54.00 -1.03
CA GLU A 58 21.47 54.82 0.20
C GLU A 58 20.06 54.95 0.78
N GLU A 59 19.01 54.53 0.05
CA GLU A 59 17.64 54.57 0.52
C GLU A 59 17.34 53.37 1.41
N THR A 60 16.81 53.63 2.60
CA THR A 60 16.38 52.62 3.57
C THR A 60 14.98 52.92 4.06
N GLY A 61 14.14 51.90 4.20
CA GLY A 61 12.78 52.07 4.71
C GLY A 61 12.14 50.75 5.14
N VAL A 62 10.86 50.81 5.49
CA VAL A 62 10.03 49.64 5.81
C VAL A 62 9.19 49.29 4.59
N VAL A 63 9.11 48.01 4.26
CA VAL A 63 8.22 47.50 3.20
C VAL A 63 6.78 47.66 3.67
N THR A 64 5.96 48.31 2.84
CA THR A 64 4.50 48.43 3.00
C THR A 64 3.83 47.85 1.77
N ASP A 65 2.56 47.47 1.88
CA ASP A 65 1.82 46.93 0.73
C ASP A 65 1.75 47.94 -0.42
N GLY A 66 2.12 47.50 -1.62
CA GLY A 66 2.19 48.34 -2.81
C GLY A 66 3.43 49.24 -2.89
N LEU A 67 4.45 49.01 -2.05
CA LEU A 67 5.72 49.73 -2.14
C LEU A 67 6.41 49.43 -3.48
N THR A 68 6.77 50.48 -4.21
CA THR A 68 7.49 50.39 -5.48
C THR A 68 8.97 50.73 -5.30
N LEU A 69 9.85 49.81 -5.73
CA LEU A 69 11.31 49.96 -5.68
C LEU A 69 11.87 49.71 -7.09
N GLY A 70 12.13 50.77 -7.84
CA GLY A 70 12.48 50.66 -9.26
C GLY A 70 11.30 50.13 -10.08
N ASN A 71 11.46 48.96 -10.70
CA ASN A 71 10.41 48.26 -11.45
C ASN A 71 9.74 47.12 -10.65
N LEU A 72 10.00 47.05 -9.34
CA LEU A 72 9.43 46.04 -8.46
C LEU A 72 8.32 46.61 -7.61
N THR A 73 7.22 45.87 -7.47
CA THR A 73 6.15 46.18 -6.51
C THR A 73 6.09 45.09 -5.45
N LEU A 74 6.19 45.48 -4.18
CA LEU A 74 6.25 44.55 -3.05
C LEU A 74 4.94 44.58 -2.25
N TYR A 75 4.52 43.40 -1.80
CA TYR A 75 3.39 43.21 -0.89
C TYR A 75 3.75 42.23 0.22
N GLN A 76 3.18 42.42 1.41
CA GLN A 76 3.25 41.47 2.51
C GLN A 76 2.03 40.54 2.46
N SER A 77 2.27 39.25 2.61
CA SER A 77 1.19 38.25 2.65
C SER A 77 1.42 37.34 3.86
N ASP A 78 1.06 37.83 5.05
CA ASP A 78 1.25 37.11 6.32
C ASP A 78 0.03 36.25 6.70
N SER A 79 -0.95 36.12 5.81
CA SER A 79 -2.19 35.38 6.07
C SER A 79 -2.06 33.91 5.67
N GLU A 80 -2.53 33.00 6.52
CA GLU A 80 -2.75 31.61 6.14
C GLU A 80 -3.88 31.51 5.09
N PRO A 81 -3.81 30.55 4.16
CA PRO A 81 -4.86 30.35 3.15
C PRO A 81 -6.18 29.93 3.81
N ALA A 82 -7.23 30.70 3.58
CA ALA A 82 -8.60 30.32 3.96
C ALA A 82 -9.27 29.56 2.81
N VAL A 83 -9.81 28.38 3.10
CA VAL A 83 -10.43 27.51 2.10
C VAL A 83 -11.94 27.70 2.10
N TYR A 84 -12.54 27.94 0.93
CA TYR A 84 -13.99 28.12 0.79
C TYR A 84 -14.59 27.09 -0.17
N ASP A 85 -15.70 26.46 0.23
CA ASP A 85 -16.43 25.51 -0.60
C ASP A 85 -17.31 26.26 -1.63
N LEU A 86 -17.22 25.86 -2.90
CA LEU A 86 -17.95 26.48 -4.01
C LEU A 86 -19.34 25.85 -4.22
N LEU A 87 -19.61 24.68 -3.63
CA LEU A 87 -20.91 23.98 -3.71
C LEU A 87 -21.45 23.97 -5.16
N ASP A 88 -22.73 24.34 -5.35
CA ASP A 88 -23.40 24.33 -6.67
C ASP A 88 -23.23 25.64 -7.46
N ARG A 89 -22.24 26.49 -7.12
CA ARG A 89 -22.05 27.77 -7.81
C ARG A 89 -21.65 27.56 -9.26
N LYS A 90 -22.30 28.30 -10.14
CA LYS A 90 -22.00 28.31 -11.59
C LYS A 90 -21.12 29.48 -12.00
N GLU A 91 -21.14 30.57 -11.23
CA GLU A 91 -20.43 31.79 -11.54
C GLU A 91 -19.91 32.41 -10.23
N LEU A 92 -18.68 32.93 -10.28
CA LEU A 92 -18.04 33.65 -9.19
C LEU A 92 -17.46 34.95 -9.75
N LEU A 93 -17.94 36.07 -9.23
CA LEU A 93 -17.41 37.39 -9.53
C LEU A 93 -16.37 37.76 -8.47
N ILE A 94 -15.18 38.13 -8.93
CA ILE A 94 -14.07 38.62 -8.11
C ILE A 94 -13.83 40.07 -8.52
N SER A 95 -14.12 41.03 -7.65
CA SER A 95 -13.99 42.46 -7.99
C SER A 95 -13.90 43.39 -6.78
N ASP A 96 -13.66 44.68 -7.01
CA ASP A 96 -13.79 45.78 -6.05
C ASP A 96 -15.24 46.20 -5.74
N GLN A 97 -16.22 45.66 -6.48
CA GLN A 97 -17.61 46.09 -6.36
C GLN A 97 -18.35 45.41 -5.20
N LYS A 98 -19.25 46.16 -4.55
CA LYS A 98 -20.16 45.63 -3.53
C LYS A 98 -21.07 44.56 -4.13
N GLY A 99 -20.94 43.32 -3.64
CA GLY A 99 -21.75 42.18 -4.07
C GLY A 99 -20.97 41.07 -4.80
N ALA A 100 -19.67 41.28 -5.04
CA ALA A 100 -18.78 40.22 -5.51
C ALA A 100 -18.71 39.05 -4.52
N ALA A 101 -18.43 37.84 -5.04
CA ALA A 101 -18.23 36.65 -4.20
C ALA A 101 -16.92 36.78 -3.39
N ILE A 102 -15.89 37.34 -4.00
CA ILE A 102 -14.64 37.73 -3.36
C ILE A 102 -14.43 39.21 -3.69
N SER A 103 -14.49 40.05 -2.66
CA SER A 103 -14.30 41.49 -2.77
C SER A 103 -12.85 41.85 -2.48
N LEU A 104 -12.28 42.70 -3.32
CA LEU A 104 -10.89 43.15 -3.25
C LEU A 104 -10.84 44.67 -3.07
N GLU A 105 -9.74 45.21 -2.57
CA GLU A 105 -9.53 46.68 -2.51
C GLU A 105 -8.91 47.24 -3.82
N ALA A 106 -8.50 46.33 -4.73
CA ALA A 106 -7.84 46.64 -6.00
C ALA A 106 -8.83 46.76 -7.17
N PRO A 107 -8.58 47.66 -8.16
CA PRO A 107 -9.44 47.83 -9.34
C PRO A 107 -9.29 46.65 -10.33
N LEU A 108 -9.93 45.52 -10.00
CA LEU A 108 -9.94 44.27 -10.75
C LEU A 108 -11.39 43.81 -10.96
N GLU A 109 -11.66 43.15 -12.08
CA GLU A 109 -12.94 42.50 -12.35
C GLU A 109 -12.70 41.21 -13.15
N LEU A 110 -12.85 40.08 -12.48
CA LEU A 110 -12.73 38.73 -13.03
C LEU A 110 -14.03 37.95 -12.82
N LEU A 111 -14.42 37.19 -13.83
CA LEU A 111 -15.56 36.27 -13.77
C LEU A 111 -15.07 34.84 -14.00
N LEU A 112 -15.26 33.98 -13.00
CA LEU A 112 -15.10 32.54 -13.15
C LEU A 112 -16.45 31.92 -13.47
N LYS A 113 -16.55 31.18 -14.58
CA LYS A 113 -17.75 30.44 -14.97
C LYS A 113 -17.47 28.94 -15.02
N ARG A 114 -18.27 28.16 -14.30
CA ARG A 114 -18.09 26.71 -14.20
C ARG A 114 -18.46 26.03 -15.53
N THR A 115 -17.56 25.18 -16.00
CA THR A 115 -17.72 24.35 -17.20
C THR A 115 -17.34 22.91 -16.83
N ASN A 116 -18.34 22.05 -16.62
CA ASN A 116 -18.15 20.69 -16.10
C ASN A 116 -17.34 20.70 -14.78
N ASP A 117 -16.10 20.19 -14.82
CA ASP A 117 -15.18 20.02 -13.69
C ASP A 117 -14.06 21.09 -13.66
N SER A 118 -14.19 22.18 -14.40
CA SER A 118 -13.20 23.27 -14.40
C SER A 118 -13.85 24.64 -14.54
N TRP A 119 -13.05 25.69 -14.40
CA TRP A 119 -13.51 27.07 -14.42
C TRP A 119 -12.94 27.84 -15.61
N LEU A 120 -13.83 28.48 -16.38
CA LEU A 120 -13.45 29.44 -17.41
C LEU A 120 -13.29 30.81 -16.76
N LEU A 121 -12.06 31.31 -16.74
CA LEU A 121 -11.73 32.66 -16.28
C LEU A 121 -11.95 33.65 -17.41
N THR A 122 -12.68 34.74 -17.13
CA THR A 122 -12.82 35.90 -18.01
C THR A 122 -12.32 37.15 -17.29
N LYS A 123 -11.36 37.85 -17.89
CA LYS A 123 -10.82 39.11 -17.37
C LYS A 123 -11.54 40.29 -18.03
N MET A 124 -12.25 41.07 -17.22
CA MET A 124 -12.93 42.28 -17.71
C MET A 124 -12.09 43.53 -17.48
N ARG A 125 -11.37 43.60 -16.35
CA ARG A 125 -10.56 44.76 -15.95
C ARG A 125 -9.47 44.36 -14.97
N GLY A 126 -8.30 44.99 -15.05
CA GLY A 126 -7.20 44.84 -14.08
C GLY A 126 -6.08 43.89 -14.56
N GLN A 127 -4.98 43.85 -13.80
CA GLN A 127 -3.83 42.97 -14.05
C GLN A 127 -3.95 41.73 -13.15
N VAL A 128 -3.59 40.56 -13.69
CA VAL A 128 -3.60 39.29 -12.95
C VAL A 128 -2.46 38.42 -13.45
N PHE A 129 -1.85 37.70 -12.51
CA PHE A 129 -0.79 36.74 -12.79
C PHE A 129 -1.38 35.34 -12.63
N LEU A 130 -1.25 34.51 -13.67
CA LEU A 130 -1.64 33.11 -13.65
C LEU A 130 -0.37 32.27 -13.49
N ASN A 131 -0.30 31.45 -12.44
CA ASN A 131 0.85 30.59 -12.14
C ASN A 131 2.18 31.37 -12.18
N HIS A 132 2.19 32.53 -11.53
CA HIS A 132 3.31 33.47 -11.41
C HIS A 132 3.72 34.23 -12.68
N VAL A 133 2.98 34.11 -13.79
CA VAL A 133 3.25 34.85 -15.03
C VAL A 133 2.10 35.79 -15.34
N GLU A 134 2.40 37.01 -15.79
CA GLU A 134 1.38 37.98 -16.18
C GLU A 134 0.50 37.41 -17.30
N TRP A 135 -0.81 37.38 -17.08
CA TRP A 135 -1.76 36.90 -18.08
C TRP A 135 -2.46 38.06 -18.79
N THR A 136 -2.15 38.23 -20.07
CA THR A 136 -2.67 39.34 -20.89
C THR A 136 -3.95 39.01 -21.65
N GLY A 137 -4.39 37.74 -21.71
CA GLY A 137 -5.58 37.32 -22.44
C GLY A 137 -6.92 37.73 -21.81
N ASP A 138 -8.01 37.55 -22.56
CA ASP A 138 -9.38 37.87 -22.13
C ASP A 138 -10.10 36.69 -21.49
N GLN A 139 -9.90 35.47 -22.01
CA GLN A 139 -10.50 34.23 -21.50
C GLN A 139 -9.52 33.06 -21.51
N ILE A 140 -9.53 32.25 -20.45
CA ILE A 140 -8.72 31.03 -20.33
C ILE A 140 -9.43 29.96 -19.49
N GLN A 141 -9.28 28.70 -19.88
CA GLN A 141 -9.75 27.57 -19.10
C GLN A 141 -8.70 27.24 -18.02
N LEU A 142 -9.10 27.26 -16.75
CA LEU A 142 -8.20 26.94 -15.63
C LEU A 142 -8.12 25.44 -15.39
N GLU A 143 -6.93 24.97 -15.04
CA GLU A 143 -6.67 23.64 -14.50
C GLU A 143 -6.89 23.61 -12.98
N ALA A 144 -7.09 22.42 -12.43
CA ALA A 144 -7.32 22.26 -11.00
C ALA A 144 -6.04 22.61 -10.21
N GLY A 145 -6.12 23.65 -9.38
CA GLY A 145 -5.00 24.15 -8.59
C GLY A 145 -4.25 25.33 -9.22
N ASP A 146 -4.72 25.86 -10.35
CA ASP A 146 -4.19 27.09 -10.92
C ASP A 146 -4.26 28.24 -9.92
N GLU A 147 -3.19 29.04 -9.90
CA GLU A 147 -3.02 30.16 -8.99
C GLU A 147 -3.23 31.49 -9.71
N LEU A 148 -4.21 32.28 -9.25
CA LEU A 148 -4.44 33.65 -9.67
C LEU A 148 -3.89 34.59 -8.60
N SER A 149 -2.81 35.28 -8.92
CA SER A 149 -2.20 36.24 -8.01
C SER A 149 -2.44 37.68 -8.48
N LEU A 150 -2.73 38.54 -7.51
CA LEU A 150 -2.99 39.96 -7.71
C LEU A 150 -2.63 40.73 -6.42
N GLU A 151 -1.73 41.70 -6.51
CA GLU A 151 -1.26 42.43 -5.32
C GLU A 151 -0.84 41.47 -4.18
N GLY A 152 -1.24 41.73 -2.93
CA GLY A 152 -1.01 40.84 -1.79
C GLY A 152 -1.88 39.58 -1.75
N ILE A 153 -2.74 39.37 -2.75
CA ILE A 153 -3.80 38.35 -2.77
C ILE A 153 -3.44 37.22 -3.73
N CYS A 154 -3.68 36.00 -3.28
CA CYS A 154 -3.50 34.79 -4.06
C CYS A 154 -4.76 33.93 -3.96
N LEU A 155 -5.29 33.54 -5.11
CA LEU A 155 -6.48 32.70 -5.23
C LEU A 155 -6.11 31.40 -5.92
N LYS A 156 -6.21 30.28 -5.21
CA LYS A 156 -5.98 28.95 -5.80
C LYS A 156 -7.32 28.31 -6.14
N VAL A 157 -7.54 28.02 -7.42
CA VAL A 157 -8.86 27.61 -7.93
C VAL A 157 -8.91 26.10 -8.15
N TYR A 158 -9.84 25.43 -7.49
CA TYR A 158 -10.15 24.02 -7.71
C TYR A 158 -11.60 23.86 -8.20
N PRO A 159 -12.00 22.67 -8.68
CA PRO A 159 -13.37 22.45 -9.17
C PRO A 159 -14.44 22.73 -8.12
N GLU A 160 -14.21 22.32 -6.87
CA GLU A 160 -15.19 22.37 -5.77
C GLU A 160 -14.85 23.37 -4.65
N GLU A 161 -13.67 23.99 -4.68
CA GLU A 161 -13.21 24.89 -3.63
C GLU A 161 -12.26 25.96 -4.18
N ILE A 162 -12.14 27.07 -3.45
CA ILE A 162 -11.18 28.14 -3.75
C ILE A 162 -10.41 28.48 -2.47
N TRP A 163 -9.09 28.58 -2.58
CA TRP A 163 -8.25 29.05 -1.48
C TRP A 163 -8.03 30.53 -1.67
N VAL A 164 -8.15 31.29 -0.59
CA VAL A 164 -7.99 32.73 -0.57
C VAL A 164 -6.92 33.08 0.45
N THR A 165 -5.83 33.66 -0.04
CA THR A 165 -4.72 34.15 0.77
C THR A 165 -4.61 35.66 0.53
N GLY A 166 -4.41 36.45 1.58
CA GLY A 166 -4.23 37.91 1.52
C GLY A 166 -5.46 38.71 2.02
N PRO A 167 -5.42 40.04 1.89
CA PRO A 167 -6.45 40.95 2.39
C PRO A 167 -7.72 40.98 1.49
N ALA A 168 -8.36 39.82 1.30
CA ALA A 168 -9.60 39.71 0.54
C ALA A 168 -10.82 39.55 1.48
N THR A 169 -11.93 40.22 1.15
CA THR A 169 -13.20 40.04 1.87
C THR A 169 -14.08 39.06 1.13
N VAL A 170 -14.28 37.86 1.68
CA VAL A 170 -15.11 36.82 1.07
C VAL A 170 -16.56 36.97 1.53
N SER A 171 -17.50 36.87 0.58
CA SER A 171 -18.94 36.95 0.86
C SER A 171 -19.37 35.87 1.87
N PRO A 172 -20.25 36.17 2.85
CA PRO A 172 -20.76 35.18 3.79
C PRO A 172 -21.55 34.03 3.14
N ASN A 173 -21.88 34.16 1.85
CA ASN A 173 -22.53 33.12 1.07
C ASN A 173 -21.55 32.07 0.50
N LEU A 174 -20.25 32.18 0.80
CA LEU A 174 -19.24 31.14 0.58
C LEU A 174 -18.89 30.53 1.94
N THR A 175 -19.05 29.22 2.04
CA THR A 175 -18.85 28.51 3.31
C THR A 175 -17.36 28.30 3.55
N LEU A 176 -16.85 28.84 4.64
CA LEU A 176 -15.49 28.55 5.10
C LEU A 176 -15.36 27.07 5.46
N ARG A 177 -14.35 26.42 4.92
CA ARG A 177 -14.01 25.02 5.14
C ARG A 177 -12.77 24.94 6.03
N GLY A 178 -12.76 23.98 6.96
CA GLY A 178 -11.64 23.78 7.89
C GLY A 178 -10.37 23.22 7.24
N ALA A 179 -10.50 22.26 6.32
CA ALA A 179 -9.38 21.65 5.61
C ALA A 179 -9.72 21.47 4.13
N SER A 180 -8.76 21.77 3.25
CA SER A 180 -8.91 21.60 1.80
C SER A 180 -9.03 20.13 1.38
N ARG A 181 -9.81 19.86 0.33
CA ARG A 181 -9.83 18.54 -0.37
C ARG A 181 -8.55 18.26 -1.17
N HIS A 182 -7.78 19.30 -1.45
CA HIS A 182 -6.58 19.31 -2.30
C HIS A 182 -5.32 19.75 -1.54
N GLY A 183 -5.42 20.00 -0.24
CA GLY A 183 -4.26 20.23 0.62
C GLY A 183 -3.40 18.97 0.62
N PHE A 184 -2.08 19.11 0.53
CA PHE A 184 -1.18 18.00 0.79
C PHE A 184 -1.24 17.69 2.28
N TYR A 185 -1.96 16.62 2.63
CA TYR A 185 -2.07 16.08 3.99
C TYR A 185 -2.31 17.14 5.08
N PRO A 186 -3.37 17.97 4.97
CA PRO A 186 -3.61 19.09 5.89
C PRO A 186 -3.82 18.65 7.34
N ASP A 187 -4.21 17.40 7.56
CA ASP A 187 -4.35 16.79 8.89
C ASP A 187 -3.02 16.31 9.50
N TYR A 188 -1.90 16.39 8.75
CA TYR A 188 -0.59 15.86 9.12
C TYR A 188 0.49 16.96 9.07
N PRO A 189 0.62 17.78 10.12
CA PRO A 189 1.53 18.92 10.16
C PRO A 189 3.02 18.52 10.07
N ASP A 190 3.34 17.26 10.37
CA ASP A 190 4.71 16.74 10.36
C ASP A 190 5.19 16.33 8.95
N TYR A 191 4.33 16.34 7.93
CA TYR A 191 4.77 16.05 6.55
C TYR A 191 5.92 17.00 6.12
N PRO A 192 7.01 16.50 5.51
CA PRO A 192 7.18 15.16 4.94
C PRO A 192 7.74 14.09 5.90
N ASP A 193 7.94 14.41 7.17
CA ASP A 193 8.40 13.46 8.17
C ASP A 193 7.29 12.44 8.49
N TYR A 194 7.63 11.16 8.35
CA TYR A 194 6.72 10.05 8.59
C TYR A 194 7.20 9.18 9.73
N HIS A 195 6.31 8.93 10.69
CA HIS A 195 6.50 7.95 11.75
C HIS A 195 5.61 6.73 11.49
N ARG A 196 6.22 5.54 11.58
CA ARG A 196 5.46 4.29 11.52
C ARG A 196 4.46 4.23 12.68
N SER A 197 3.20 4.01 12.34
CA SER A 197 2.16 3.76 13.32
C SER A 197 2.15 2.29 13.75
N PRO A 198 1.62 1.97 14.95
CA PRO A 198 1.38 0.59 15.34
C PRO A 198 0.51 -0.15 14.31
N ARG A 199 0.98 -1.31 13.88
CA ARG A 199 0.33 -2.11 12.84
C ARG A 199 -0.87 -2.89 13.39
N ILE A 200 -1.97 -2.89 12.65
CA ILE A 200 -3.11 -3.79 12.88
C ILE A 200 -2.86 -5.11 12.12
N ILE A 201 -2.91 -6.24 12.83
CA ILE A 201 -2.70 -7.56 12.25
C ILE A 201 -3.98 -8.38 12.40
N TYR A 202 -4.59 -8.75 11.28
CA TYR A 202 -5.73 -9.66 11.26
C TYR A 202 -5.25 -11.10 11.38
N ARG A 203 -5.63 -11.79 12.45
CA ARG A 203 -5.32 -13.21 12.64
C ARG A 203 -6.52 -14.04 12.23
N SER A 204 -6.32 -14.93 11.27
CA SER A 204 -7.35 -15.90 10.89
C SER A 204 -7.57 -16.92 12.00
N SER A 205 -8.78 -17.46 12.10
CA SER A 205 -9.11 -18.46 13.11
C SER A 205 -8.40 -19.79 12.84
N GLU A 206 -7.89 -20.43 13.90
CA GLU A 206 -7.27 -21.77 13.89
C GLU A 206 -8.21 -22.84 14.51
N GLU A 207 -9.49 -22.51 14.64
CA GLU A 207 -10.48 -23.41 15.23
C GLU A 207 -10.57 -24.75 14.48
N LYS A 208 -10.86 -25.83 15.22
CA LYS A 208 -11.11 -27.16 14.64
C LYS A 208 -12.61 -27.35 14.49
N ILE A 209 -13.09 -27.35 13.25
CA ILE A 209 -14.51 -27.52 12.96
C ILE A 209 -14.73 -28.88 12.34
N GLN A 210 -15.62 -29.64 12.94
CA GLN A 210 -16.04 -30.93 12.44
C GLN A 210 -17.50 -30.87 12.00
N ILE A 211 -17.76 -31.28 10.75
CA ILE A 211 -19.12 -31.53 10.26
C ILE A 211 -19.47 -32.98 10.58
N ALA A 212 -20.51 -33.17 11.39
CA ALA A 212 -20.99 -34.46 11.79
C ALA A 212 -21.83 -35.11 10.67
N PRO A 213 -21.69 -36.44 10.45
CA PRO A 213 -22.60 -37.17 9.58
C PRO A 213 -24.02 -37.19 10.18
N PRO A 214 -25.06 -37.38 9.36
CA PRO A 214 -26.42 -37.49 9.87
C PRO A 214 -26.57 -38.72 10.77
N SER A 215 -27.53 -38.68 11.70
CA SER A 215 -27.87 -39.85 12.53
C SER A 215 -28.29 -41.04 11.66
N LYS A 216 -28.11 -42.28 12.13
CA LYS A 216 -28.46 -43.48 11.34
C LYS A 216 -29.94 -43.46 10.94
N GLU A 217 -30.27 -43.91 9.73
CA GLU A 217 -31.66 -43.98 9.28
C GLU A 217 -32.49 -44.87 10.23
N PRO A 218 -33.70 -44.43 10.66
CA PRO A 218 -34.56 -45.27 11.48
C PRO A 218 -34.84 -46.60 10.77
N GLN A 219 -34.90 -47.69 11.54
CA GLN A 219 -35.18 -49.00 10.97
C GLN A 219 -36.63 -49.05 10.48
N LYS A 220 -36.84 -49.47 9.23
CA LYS A 220 -38.19 -49.73 8.73
C LYS A 220 -38.86 -50.76 9.65
N PRO A 221 -40.09 -50.51 10.13
CA PRO A 221 -40.85 -51.55 10.82
C PRO A 221 -40.92 -52.77 9.91
N ASN A 222 -40.60 -53.97 10.42
CA ASN A 222 -40.73 -55.20 9.64
C ASN A 222 -42.19 -55.31 9.16
N ASP A 223 -42.41 -55.26 7.84
CA ASP A 223 -43.74 -55.28 7.20
C ASP A 223 -44.44 -56.66 7.30
N GLU A 224 -44.01 -57.53 8.21
CA GLU A 224 -44.60 -58.84 8.44
C GLU A 224 -45.86 -58.74 9.34
N LEU A 225 -46.87 -58.01 8.87
CA LEU A 225 -48.24 -58.10 9.41
C LEU A 225 -48.68 -59.57 9.58
N LEU A 226 -48.29 -60.43 8.64
CA LEU A 226 -48.47 -61.87 8.72
C LEU A 226 -47.84 -62.48 9.98
N ARG A 227 -46.58 -62.20 10.30
CA ARG A 227 -45.91 -62.80 11.47
C ARG A 227 -46.45 -62.28 12.80
N LEU A 228 -47.07 -61.10 12.81
CA LEU A 228 -47.73 -60.52 13.98
C LEU A 228 -49.15 -61.09 14.21
N ILE A 229 -49.86 -61.46 13.14
CA ILE A 229 -51.26 -61.97 13.20
C ILE A 229 -51.32 -63.52 13.17
N VAL A 230 -50.27 -64.19 12.66
CA VAL A 230 -50.17 -65.67 12.56
C VAL A 230 -50.23 -66.38 13.93
N PRO A 231 -49.51 -65.95 15.00
CA PRO A 231 -49.58 -66.65 16.28
C PRO A 231 -50.96 -66.59 16.95
N PRO A 232 -51.67 -65.43 16.99
CA PRO A 232 -53.07 -65.38 17.43
C PRO A 232 -54.01 -66.27 16.58
N LEU A 233 -53.85 -66.28 15.25
CA LEU A 233 -54.66 -67.12 14.36
C LEU A 233 -54.41 -68.63 14.58
N LEU A 234 -53.15 -69.04 14.75
CA LEU A 234 -52.77 -70.42 15.08
C LEU A 234 -53.34 -70.83 16.44
N MET A 235 -53.30 -69.96 17.44
CA MET A 235 -53.87 -70.23 18.76
C MET A 235 -55.39 -70.42 18.72
N VAL A 236 -56.10 -69.64 17.90
CA VAL A 236 -57.54 -69.84 17.63
C VAL A 236 -57.77 -71.19 16.94
N GLY A 237 -56.94 -71.56 15.97
CA GLY A 237 -57.03 -72.87 15.29
C GLY A 237 -56.77 -74.06 16.22
N VAL A 238 -55.74 -73.98 17.07
CA VAL A 238 -55.38 -75.03 18.04
C VAL A 238 -56.44 -75.17 19.13
N THR A 239 -57.02 -74.06 19.60
CA THR A 239 -58.13 -74.12 20.58
C THR A 239 -59.39 -74.75 19.98
N VAL A 240 -59.73 -74.47 18.71
CA VAL A 240 -60.83 -75.17 17.99
C VAL A 240 -60.55 -76.67 17.82
N LEU A 241 -59.29 -77.08 17.69
CA LEU A 241 -58.92 -78.50 17.57
C LEU A 241 -59.02 -79.24 18.93
N ILE A 242 -58.58 -78.60 20.02
CA ILE A 242 -58.63 -79.16 21.39
C ILE A 242 -60.07 -79.33 21.88
N THR A 243 -60.99 -78.44 21.48
CA THR A 243 -62.40 -78.51 21.90
C THR A 243 -63.16 -79.68 21.28
N LEU A 244 -62.72 -80.19 20.13
CA LEU A 244 -63.24 -81.43 19.52
C LEU A 244 -62.87 -82.68 20.35
N VAL A 245 -61.79 -82.63 21.14
CA VAL A 245 -61.29 -83.77 21.93
C VAL A 245 -61.70 -83.67 23.40
N GLN A 246 -61.78 -82.46 23.99
CA GLN A 246 -62.18 -82.27 25.39
C GLN A 246 -62.90 -80.92 25.63
N PRO A 247 -64.24 -80.88 25.80
CA PRO A 247 -64.99 -79.63 25.88
C PRO A 247 -64.93 -79.01 27.29
N ARG A 248 -64.07 -78.00 27.48
CA ARG A 248 -64.07 -77.08 28.64
C ARG A 248 -64.47 -75.67 28.21
N GLY A 249 -65.75 -75.34 28.29
CA GLY A 249 -66.34 -74.12 27.69
C GLY A 249 -65.77 -72.78 28.18
N ILE A 250 -65.36 -72.68 29.44
CA ILE A 250 -64.79 -71.43 30.01
C ILE A 250 -63.42 -71.11 29.40
N TYR A 251 -62.63 -72.14 29.10
CA TYR A 251 -61.27 -71.96 28.55
C TYR A 251 -61.29 -71.35 27.14
N ILE A 252 -62.31 -71.69 26.35
CA ILE A 252 -62.53 -71.21 24.97
C ILE A 252 -62.86 -69.72 24.95
N LEU A 253 -63.79 -69.29 25.80
CA LEU A 253 -64.20 -67.89 25.89
C LEU A 253 -63.01 -66.99 26.23
N VAL A 254 -62.17 -67.41 27.17
CA VAL A 254 -60.97 -66.66 27.58
C VAL A 254 -59.95 -66.59 26.44
N THR A 255 -59.64 -67.71 25.76
CA THR A 255 -58.63 -67.73 24.68
C THR A 255 -59.06 -66.98 23.42
N VAL A 256 -60.33 -67.09 23.02
CA VAL A 256 -60.86 -66.35 21.86
C VAL A 256 -60.87 -64.84 22.12
N THR A 257 -61.34 -64.42 23.30
CA THR A 257 -61.38 -62.99 23.68
C THR A 257 -59.96 -62.41 23.76
N MET A 258 -59.01 -63.16 24.31
CA MET A 258 -57.61 -62.75 24.42
C MET A 258 -56.93 -62.67 23.04
N SER A 259 -57.24 -63.59 22.12
CA SER A 259 -56.72 -63.58 20.75
C SER A 259 -57.22 -62.39 19.94
N ILE A 260 -58.51 -62.04 20.06
CA ILE A 260 -59.11 -60.86 19.43
C ILE A 260 -58.47 -59.58 19.98
N ALA A 261 -58.31 -59.48 21.31
CA ALA A 261 -57.64 -58.35 21.93
C ALA A 261 -56.19 -58.20 21.44
N SER A 262 -55.42 -59.31 21.40
CA SER A 262 -54.06 -59.33 20.87
C SER A 262 -53.98 -58.90 19.41
N ALA A 263 -54.93 -59.30 18.56
CA ALA A 263 -54.98 -58.86 17.16
C ALA A 263 -55.25 -57.35 17.03
N ILE A 264 -56.17 -56.80 17.82
CA ILE A 264 -56.46 -55.35 17.84
C ILE A 264 -55.25 -54.54 18.32
N PHE A 265 -54.59 -54.98 19.41
CA PHE A 265 -53.36 -54.34 19.89
C PHE A 265 -52.22 -54.40 18.87
N SER A 266 -52.11 -55.51 18.14
CA SER A 266 -51.12 -55.71 17.08
C SER A 266 -51.32 -54.76 15.90
N VAL A 267 -52.55 -54.63 15.40
CA VAL A 267 -52.89 -53.70 14.31
C VAL A 267 -52.68 -52.25 14.76
N ARG A 268 -53.13 -51.89 15.96
CA ARG A 268 -52.90 -50.55 16.55
C ARG A 268 -51.41 -50.24 16.70
N GLY A 269 -50.63 -51.24 17.14
CA GLY A 269 -49.17 -51.17 17.24
C GLY A 269 -48.50 -50.93 15.88
N PHE A 270 -48.95 -51.62 14.82
CA PHE A 270 -48.43 -51.44 13.46
C PHE A 270 -48.66 -50.02 12.93
N PHE A 271 -49.88 -49.49 13.02
CA PHE A 271 -50.17 -48.12 12.60
C PHE A 271 -49.40 -47.08 13.43
N LYS A 272 -49.29 -47.28 14.75
CA LYS A 272 -48.49 -46.42 15.63
C LYS A 272 -47.01 -46.44 15.26
N ASN A 273 -46.44 -47.62 15.01
CA ASN A 273 -45.04 -47.78 14.63
C ASN A 273 -44.74 -47.17 13.25
N ARG A 274 -45.67 -47.30 12.30
CA ARG A 274 -45.54 -46.68 10.97
C ARG A 274 -45.65 -45.15 11.01
N LYS A 275 -46.56 -44.62 11.86
CA LYS A 275 -46.66 -43.17 12.10
C LYS A 275 -45.39 -42.65 12.75
N LYS A 276 -44.93 -43.31 13.83
CA LYS A 276 -43.69 -42.96 14.52
C LYS A 276 -42.47 -43.02 13.60
N PHE A 277 -42.34 -44.07 12.77
CA PHE A 277 -41.26 -44.15 11.76
C PHE A 277 -41.26 -42.97 10.78
N LYS A 278 -42.44 -42.51 10.32
CA LYS A 278 -42.55 -41.34 9.45
C LYS A 278 -42.19 -40.05 10.18
N GLU A 279 -42.62 -39.89 11.43
CA GLU A 279 -42.28 -38.76 12.29
C GLU A 279 -40.78 -38.72 12.57
N ASP A 280 -40.19 -39.82 13.06
CA ASP A 280 -38.75 -39.94 13.34
C ASP A 280 -37.90 -39.69 12.07
N LYS A 281 -38.35 -40.17 10.90
CA LYS A 281 -37.66 -39.91 9.62
C LYS A 281 -37.73 -38.43 9.21
N LYS A 282 -38.87 -37.78 9.40
CA LYS A 282 -39.03 -36.35 9.11
C LYS A 282 -38.21 -35.51 10.08
N GLU A 283 -38.31 -35.79 11.38
CA GLU A 283 -37.56 -35.13 12.44
C GLU A 283 -36.04 -35.25 12.20
N ARG A 284 -35.56 -36.43 11.79
CA ARG A 284 -34.17 -36.63 11.37
C ARG A 284 -33.73 -35.66 10.27
N ILE A 285 -34.54 -35.52 9.22
CA ILE A 285 -34.26 -34.64 8.07
C ILE A 285 -34.26 -33.18 8.53
N ASP A 286 -35.30 -32.76 9.25
CA ASP A 286 -35.49 -31.39 9.72
C ASP A 286 -34.35 -30.96 10.67
N LEU A 287 -33.98 -31.82 11.62
CA LEU A 287 -32.87 -31.57 12.56
C LEU A 287 -31.52 -31.49 11.86
N TYR A 288 -31.27 -32.37 10.87
CA TYR A 288 -30.00 -32.36 10.16
C TYR A 288 -29.88 -31.14 9.24
N HIS A 289 -30.94 -30.73 8.55
CA HIS A 289 -30.93 -29.49 7.77
C HIS A 289 -30.72 -28.25 8.67
N LEU A 290 -31.34 -28.22 9.87
CA LEU A 290 -31.12 -27.14 10.82
C LEU A 290 -29.65 -27.11 11.26
N TYR A 291 -29.07 -28.27 11.59
CA TYR A 291 -27.65 -28.41 11.91
C TYR A 291 -26.74 -27.92 10.77
N LEU A 292 -26.99 -28.35 9.52
CA LEU A 292 -26.22 -27.91 8.36
C LEU A 292 -26.34 -26.42 8.11
N LYS A 293 -27.53 -25.84 8.35
CA LYS A 293 -27.75 -24.39 8.23
C LYS A 293 -26.92 -23.62 9.25
N ASP A 294 -26.96 -24.05 10.52
CA ASP A 294 -26.18 -23.40 11.58
C ASP A 294 -24.67 -23.52 11.30
N LYS A 295 -24.21 -24.70 10.86
CA LYS A 295 -22.82 -24.90 10.43
C LYS A 295 -22.44 -24.06 9.21
N ALA A 296 -23.31 -23.91 8.23
CA ALA A 296 -23.06 -23.04 7.09
C ALA A 296 -22.90 -21.57 7.53
N ILE A 297 -23.70 -21.09 8.49
CA ILE A 297 -23.59 -19.72 9.03
C ILE A 297 -22.23 -19.52 9.73
N GLU A 298 -21.82 -20.49 10.56
CA GLU A 298 -20.52 -20.48 11.24
C GLU A 298 -19.35 -20.45 10.25
N LEU A 299 -19.38 -21.34 9.24
CA LEU A 299 -18.33 -21.41 8.22
C LEU A 299 -18.25 -20.15 7.36
N ASN A 300 -19.39 -19.60 6.92
CA ASN A 300 -19.42 -18.36 6.15
C ASN A 300 -18.85 -17.17 6.94
N LYS A 301 -19.09 -17.12 8.26
CA LYS A 301 -18.52 -16.08 9.11
C LYS A 301 -16.99 -16.17 9.13
N LEU A 302 -16.45 -17.36 9.34
CA LEU A 302 -14.99 -17.60 9.35
C LEU A 302 -14.33 -17.33 8.00
N GLU A 303 -15.00 -17.71 6.90
CA GLU A 303 -14.52 -17.39 5.56
C GLU A 303 -14.47 -15.89 5.31
N ARG A 304 -15.47 -15.14 5.79
CA ARG A 304 -15.49 -13.68 5.68
C ARG A 304 -14.34 -13.06 6.48
N GLU A 305 -14.12 -13.49 7.72
CA GLU A 305 -13.01 -13.00 8.54
C GLU A 305 -11.65 -13.29 7.90
N GLN A 306 -11.45 -14.48 7.32
CA GLN A 306 -10.24 -14.82 6.58
C GLN A 306 -10.09 -13.95 5.32
N ARG A 307 -11.17 -13.76 4.56
CA ARG A 307 -11.19 -12.92 3.35
C ARG A 307 -10.82 -11.48 3.67
N ASP A 308 -11.49 -10.87 4.65
CA ASP A 308 -11.27 -9.48 5.04
C ASP A 308 -9.82 -9.29 5.53
N GLY A 309 -9.29 -10.22 6.33
CA GLY A 309 -7.89 -10.18 6.79
C GLY A 309 -6.85 -10.33 5.67
N MET A 310 -7.07 -11.26 4.72
CA MET A 310 -6.13 -11.47 3.61
C MET A 310 -6.14 -10.31 2.62
N LEU A 311 -7.32 -9.78 2.26
CA LEU A 311 -7.43 -8.62 1.38
C LEU A 311 -6.88 -7.36 2.04
N TYR A 312 -7.02 -7.21 3.35
CA TYR A 312 -6.38 -6.13 4.10
C TYR A 312 -4.85 -6.20 4.02
N HIS A 313 -4.24 -7.36 4.26
CA HIS A 313 -2.77 -7.51 4.25
C HIS A 313 -2.15 -7.49 2.84
N PHE A 314 -2.92 -7.88 1.82
CA PHE A 314 -2.46 -8.02 0.44
C PHE A 314 -3.41 -7.32 -0.55
N PRO A 315 -3.53 -5.98 -0.44
CA PRO A 315 -4.41 -5.20 -1.29
C PRO A 315 -3.98 -5.21 -2.75
N ASN A 316 -4.91 -4.82 -3.63
CA ASN A 316 -4.61 -4.62 -5.04
C ASN A 316 -3.92 -3.27 -5.30
N ILE A 317 -3.48 -3.02 -6.54
CA ILE A 317 -2.72 -1.81 -6.89
C ILE A 317 -3.50 -0.50 -6.70
N ASN A 318 -4.82 -0.50 -6.93
CA ASN A 318 -5.65 0.70 -6.72
C ASN A 318 -5.78 1.02 -5.24
N GLU A 319 -5.96 -0.01 -4.41
CA GLU A 319 -5.98 0.13 -2.95
C GLU A 319 -4.62 0.63 -2.42
N LEU A 320 -3.50 0.10 -2.92
CA LEU A 320 -2.16 0.61 -2.60
C LEU A 320 -1.99 2.09 -2.98
N THR A 321 -2.48 2.47 -4.17
CA THR A 321 -2.45 3.85 -4.63
C THR A 321 -3.25 4.76 -3.70
N GLY A 322 -4.43 4.30 -3.24
CA GLY A 322 -5.24 5.00 -2.25
C GLY A 322 -4.50 5.18 -0.92
N LEU A 323 -3.91 4.11 -0.38
CA LEU A 323 -3.15 4.18 0.88
C LEU A 323 -2.03 5.24 0.86
N VAL A 324 -1.31 5.31 -0.25
CA VAL A 324 -0.22 6.28 -0.42
C VAL A 324 -0.77 7.69 -0.67
N THR A 325 -1.79 7.82 -1.51
CA THR A 325 -2.44 9.11 -1.81
C THR A 325 -3.08 9.72 -0.56
N ASP A 326 -3.54 8.90 0.39
CA ASP A 326 -4.22 9.32 1.62
C ASP A 326 -3.27 9.46 2.83
N TYR A 327 -1.95 9.30 2.64
CA TYR A 327 -0.94 9.26 3.73
C TYR A 327 -1.34 8.32 4.87
N SER A 328 -1.75 7.11 4.48
CA SER A 328 -2.23 6.13 5.42
C SER A 328 -1.15 5.74 6.43
N HIS A 329 -1.56 5.54 7.68
CA HIS A 329 -0.75 4.96 8.76
C HIS A 329 -0.17 3.56 8.43
N ARG A 330 -0.64 2.94 7.34
CA ARG A 330 -0.21 1.63 6.83
C ARG A 330 1.03 1.69 5.94
N ILE A 331 1.49 2.88 5.56
CA ILE A 331 2.76 3.04 4.85
C ILE A 331 3.89 2.55 5.77
N TYR A 332 4.80 1.75 5.22
CA TYR A 332 5.94 1.15 5.94
C TYR A 332 5.57 0.28 7.16
N GLU A 333 4.37 -0.31 7.20
CA GLU A 333 3.87 -1.08 8.35
C GLU A 333 4.64 -2.39 8.62
N LYS A 334 5.30 -2.97 7.61
CA LYS A 334 6.03 -4.25 7.72
C LYS A 334 7.49 -4.02 8.13
N THR A 335 8.00 -4.90 8.98
CA THR A 335 9.36 -4.85 9.54
C THR A 335 9.99 -6.24 9.42
N PRO A 336 11.33 -6.37 9.46
CA PRO A 336 12.01 -7.66 9.41
C PRO A 336 11.58 -8.67 10.49
N LEU A 337 10.97 -8.19 11.58
CA LEU A 337 10.49 -9.04 12.69
C LEU A 337 9.07 -9.58 12.48
N HIS A 338 8.33 -9.07 11.49
CA HIS A 338 6.98 -9.52 11.21
C HIS A 338 6.98 -10.82 10.37
N PHE A 339 6.01 -11.70 10.65
CA PHE A 339 5.88 -13.01 9.99
C PHE A 339 5.69 -12.93 8.47
N ASP A 340 5.17 -11.80 7.98
CA ASP A 340 4.87 -11.55 6.58
C ASP A 340 5.84 -10.55 5.93
N PHE A 341 7.03 -10.36 6.51
CA PHE A 341 8.11 -9.60 5.89
C PHE A 341 8.48 -10.20 4.52
N LEU A 342 8.58 -9.34 3.50
CA LEU A 342 8.82 -9.72 2.09
C LEU A 342 7.80 -10.71 1.50
N TYR A 343 6.62 -10.87 2.12
CA TYR A 343 5.49 -11.51 1.44
C TYR A 343 4.80 -10.50 0.53
N TYR A 344 4.45 -10.98 -0.66
CA TYR A 344 3.78 -10.20 -1.68
C TYR A 344 2.74 -11.06 -2.40
N ARG A 345 1.75 -10.40 -2.97
CA ARG A 345 0.64 -11.00 -3.72
C ARG A 345 1.04 -11.21 -5.17
N LEU A 346 0.77 -12.41 -5.66
CA LEU A 346 0.90 -12.80 -7.07
C LEU A 346 -0.38 -12.54 -7.87
N GLY A 347 -1.53 -12.58 -7.22
CA GLY A 347 -2.83 -12.49 -7.85
C GLY A 347 -3.92 -13.11 -6.99
N LEU A 348 -5.07 -13.42 -7.58
CA LEU A 348 -6.22 -13.99 -6.88
C LEU A 348 -6.47 -15.44 -7.29
N GLY A 349 -6.63 -16.33 -6.31
CA GLY A 349 -6.84 -17.76 -6.53
C GLY A 349 -7.65 -18.42 -5.43
N GLN A 350 -7.55 -19.75 -5.35
CA GLN A 350 -8.21 -20.53 -4.31
C GLN A 350 -7.24 -20.85 -3.17
N VAL A 351 -7.53 -20.33 -1.98
CA VAL A 351 -6.70 -20.52 -0.78
C VAL A 351 -7.40 -21.48 0.18
N PRO A 352 -6.70 -22.44 0.80
CA PRO A 352 -7.28 -23.28 1.85
C PRO A 352 -7.77 -22.45 3.04
N THR A 353 -8.78 -22.95 3.74
CA THR A 353 -9.25 -22.29 4.97
C THR A 353 -8.20 -22.34 6.08
N SER A 354 -8.09 -21.28 6.87
CA SER A 354 -7.17 -21.23 8.02
C SER A 354 -7.59 -22.19 9.13
N TYR A 355 -8.90 -22.34 9.33
CA TYR A 355 -9.47 -23.25 10.32
C TYR A 355 -9.39 -24.70 9.82
N LYS A 356 -9.23 -25.64 10.76
CA LYS A 356 -9.09 -27.07 10.45
C LYS A 356 -10.48 -27.68 10.28
N LEU A 357 -10.96 -27.72 9.05
CA LEU A 357 -12.23 -28.34 8.68
C LEU A 357 -12.08 -29.85 8.45
N THR A 358 -12.87 -30.66 9.18
CA THR A 358 -12.93 -32.12 9.03
C THR A 358 -14.36 -32.62 8.87
N TYR A 359 -14.53 -33.80 8.26
CA TYR A 359 -15.80 -34.51 8.17
C TYR A 359 -15.73 -35.76 9.05
N GLY A 360 -16.77 -36.03 9.85
CA GLY A 360 -16.74 -37.07 10.89
C GLY A 360 -16.79 -38.53 10.43
N GLN A 361 -16.63 -38.81 9.13
CA GLN A 361 -16.51 -40.16 8.58
C GLN A 361 -15.32 -40.23 7.62
N GLU A 362 -14.38 -41.15 7.89
CA GLU A 362 -13.18 -41.36 7.10
C GLU A 362 -13.41 -42.29 5.89
N GLU A 363 -14.33 -43.25 6.01
CA GLU A 363 -14.70 -44.17 4.94
C GLU A 363 -16.15 -43.96 4.50
N ARG A 364 -16.36 -43.79 3.19
CA ARG A 364 -17.71 -43.81 2.61
C ARG A 364 -18.35 -45.13 2.94
N SER A 365 -19.35 -45.11 3.83
CA SER A 365 -20.26 -46.23 3.96
C SER A 365 -20.87 -46.42 2.56
N GLY A 366 -20.71 -47.56 1.91
CA GLY A 366 -21.19 -47.79 0.54
C GLY A 366 -22.72 -47.63 0.35
N LYS A 367 -23.45 -47.15 1.37
CA LYS A 367 -24.84 -46.73 1.33
C LYS A 367 -24.89 -45.20 1.25
N LYS A 368 -25.30 -44.68 0.09
CA LYS A 368 -25.50 -43.24 -0.14
C LYS A 368 -26.77 -42.76 0.54
N ASP A 369 -26.65 -42.21 1.74
CA ASP A 369 -27.72 -41.40 2.32
C ASP A 369 -27.68 -40.00 1.71
N ALA A 370 -28.81 -39.49 1.23
CA ALA A 370 -28.89 -38.16 0.63
C ALA A 370 -28.46 -37.05 1.61
N LEU A 371 -28.74 -37.21 2.91
CA LEU A 371 -28.31 -36.23 3.92
C LEU A 371 -26.78 -36.25 4.09
N GLU A 372 -26.14 -37.42 3.98
CA GLU A 372 -24.68 -37.53 4.05
C GLU A 372 -24.02 -36.82 2.86
N GLU A 373 -24.62 -36.92 1.66
CA GLU A 373 -24.17 -36.20 0.48
C GLU A 373 -24.26 -34.67 0.67
N GLU A 374 -25.33 -34.17 1.29
CA GLU A 374 -25.48 -32.75 1.60
C GLU A 374 -24.43 -32.26 2.60
N GLY A 375 -24.19 -33.01 3.68
CA GLY A 375 -23.16 -32.68 4.66
C GLY A 375 -21.75 -32.67 4.07
N TYR A 376 -21.45 -33.64 3.21
CA TYR A 376 -20.16 -33.72 2.49
C TYR A 376 -20.01 -32.62 1.44
N ALA A 377 -21.10 -32.21 0.79
CA ALA A 377 -21.10 -31.07 -0.13
C ALA A 377 -20.78 -29.76 0.61
N LEU A 378 -21.34 -29.55 1.81
CA LEU A 378 -21.00 -28.41 2.67
C LEU A 378 -19.51 -28.43 3.05
N TYR A 379 -18.99 -29.58 3.49
CA TYR A 379 -17.57 -29.78 3.79
C TYR A 379 -16.66 -29.42 2.60
N THR A 380 -16.99 -29.93 1.41
CA THR A 380 -16.16 -29.74 0.21
C THR A 380 -16.18 -28.29 -0.26
N ARG A 381 -17.34 -27.63 -0.18
CA ARG A 381 -17.51 -26.22 -0.55
C ARG A 381 -16.68 -25.28 0.32
N HIS A 382 -16.65 -25.53 1.63
CA HIS A 382 -15.96 -24.69 2.60
C HIS A 382 -14.50 -25.11 2.85
N LYS A 383 -13.90 -25.95 1.99
CA LYS A 383 -12.51 -26.39 2.13
C LYS A 383 -11.51 -25.36 1.59
N LYS A 384 -11.91 -24.58 0.58
CA LYS A 384 -11.10 -23.56 -0.09
C LYS A 384 -11.96 -22.34 -0.38
N ILE A 385 -11.39 -21.17 -0.17
CA ILE A 385 -12.06 -19.89 -0.44
C ILE A 385 -11.53 -19.36 -1.78
N PRO A 386 -12.42 -19.06 -2.76
CA PRO A 386 -12.03 -18.48 -4.04
C PRO A 386 -11.75 -16.97 -3.92
N ASP A 387 -11.10 -16.41 -4.94
CA ASP A 387 -10.81 -14.97 -5.06
C ASP A 387 -10.07 -14.39 -3.84
N LEU A 388 -9.08 -15.13 -3.33
CA LEU A 388 -8.18 -14.65 -2.27
C LEU A 388 -6.75 -14.48 -2.79
N PRO A 389 -5.95 -13.56 -2.20
CA PRO A 389 -4.56 -13.37 -2.55
C PRO A 389 -3.74 -14.66 -2.46
N ILE A 390 -3.16 -15.08 -3.58
CA ILE A 390 -2.05 -16.06 -3.57
C ILE A 390 -0.78 -15.28 -3.27
N VAL A 391 -0.05 -15.72 -2.25
CA VAL A 391 1.15 -15.03 -1.77
C VAL A 391 2.39 -15.85 -2.07
N ALA A 392 3.48 -15.16 -2.36
CA ALA A 392 4.82 -15.70 -2.38
C ALA A 392 5.70 -14.89 -1.43
N ASN A 393 6.89 -15.41 -1.16
CA ASN A 393 7.81 -14.83 -0.21
C ASN A 393 9.23 -14.82 -0.77
N LEU A 394 9.98 -13.76 -0.48
CA LEU A 394 11.38 -13.60 -0.88
C LEU A 394 12.40 -13.96 0.21
N SER A 395 11.98 -14.08 1.47
CA SER A 395 12.84 -14.39 2.62
C SER A 395 13.16 -15.89 2.79
N HIS A 396 12.60 -16.78 1.97
CA HIS A 396 12.82 -18.24 2.05
C HIS A 396 13.55 -18.81 0.83
N GLY A 397 14.39 -17.99 0.19
CA GLY A 397 15.28 -18.38 -0.90
C GLY A 397 14.98 -17.73 -2.25
N PRO A 398 15.79 -18.03 -3.28
CA PRO A 398 15.68 -17.43 -4.60
C PRO A 398 14.37 -17.82 -5.29
N VAL A 399 13.80 -16.86 -6.01
CA VAL A 399 12.54 -17.02 -6.76
C VAL A 399 12.80 -16.95 -8.26
N GLY A 400 12.26 -17.90 -9.01
CA GLY A 400 12.27 -17.91 -10.47
C GLY A 400 10.92 -17.52 -11.05
N TYR A 401 10.91 -16.57 -11.96
CA TYR A 401 9.76 -16.25 -12.81
C TYR A 401 9.99 -16.80 -14.21
N ILE A 402 8.98 -17.49 -14.73
CA ILE A 402 8.97 -18.00 -16.11
C ILE A 402 7.71 -17.55 -16.85
N GLY A 403 7.81 -17.34 -18.16
CA GLY A 403 6.68 -16.98 -19.01
C GLY A 403 6.96 -15.81 -19.96
N PRO A 404 5.93 -15.26 -20.64
CA PRO A 404 6.09 -14.17 -21.59
C PRO A 404 6.69 -12.92 -20.91
N ARG A 405 7.83 -12.45 -21.45
CA ARG A 405 8.66 -11.39 -20.84
C ARG A 405 7.89 -10.15 -20.40
N ASN A 406 7.04 -9.59 -21.26
CA ASN A 406 6.25 -8.40 -20.92
C ASN A 406 5.32 -8.59 -19.72
N LEU A 407 4.72 -9.78 -19.58
CA LEU A 407 3.82 -10.09 -18.46
C LEU A 407 4.62 -10.30 -17.18
N VAL A 408 5.77 -10.99 -17.25
CA VAL A 408 6.66 -11.18 -16.11
C VAL A 408 7.15 -9.83 -15.58
N LEU A 409 7.61 -8.94 -16.47
CA LEU A 409 8.06 -7.60 -16.08
C LEU A 409 6.93 -6.80 -15.41
N GLU A 410 5.70 -6.88 -15.91
CA GLU A 410 4.54 -6.25 -15.25
C GLU A 410 4.34 -6.77 -13.82
N GLN A 411 4.41 -8.10 -13.61
CA GLN A 411 4.27 -8.69 -12.28
C GLN A 411 5.41 -8.29 -11.34
N LEU A 412 6.65 -8.18 -11.83
CA LEU A 412 7.77 -7.69 -11.04
C LEU A 412 7.60 -6.22 -10.64
N GLN A 413 7.07 -5.38 -11.53
CA GLN A 413 6.76 -3.99 -11.21
C GLN A 413 5.68 -3.88 -10.13
N LEU A 414 4.61 -4.68 -10.22
CA LEU A 414 3.56 -4.77 -9.20
C LEU A 414 4.12 -5.26 -7.85
N LEU A 415 5.03 -6.25 -7.87
CA LEU A 415 5.76 -6.73 -6.69
C LEU A 415 6.56 -5.60 -6.05
N VAL A 416 7.34 -4.83 -6.82
CA VAL A 416 8.15 -3.74 -6.29
C VAL A 416 7.27 -2.66 -5.65
N MET A 417 6.14 -2.30 -6.26
CA MET A 417 5.21 -1.34 -5.68
C MET A 417 4.61 -1.85 -4.35
N GLN A 418 4.22 -3.12 -4.29
CA GLN A 418 3.75 -3.74 -3.03
C GLN A 418 4.82 -3.67 -1.93
N LEU A 419 6.07 -4.01 -2.26
CA LEU A 419 7.17 -3.96 -1.29
C LEU A 419 7.45 -2.53 -0.84
N ALA A 420 7.50 -1.58 -1.76
CA ALA A 420 7.83 -0.19 -1.48
C ALA A 420 6.79 0.51 -0.59
N VAL A 421 5.50 0.18 -0.74
CA VAL A 421 4.45 0.75 0.12
C VAL A 421 4.54 0.22 1.55
N PHE A 422 4.81 -1.07 1.72
CA PHE A 422 4.72 -1.72 3.04
C PHE A 422 6.03 -1.81 3.82
N HIS A 423 7.19 -1.71 3.17
CA HIS A 423 8.49 -1.74 3.83
C HIS A 423 9.16 -0.39 3.62
N SER A 424 9.81 0.18 4.64
CA SER A 424 10.57 1.40 4.39
C SER A 424 11.90 1.11 3.71
N TYR A 425 12.41 2.11 3.00
CA TYR A 425 13.68 2.07 2.28
C TYR A 425 14.92 1.82 3.16
N HIS A 426 14.78 1.93 4.49
CA HIS A 426 15.80 1.55 5.47
C HIS A 426 15.81 0.04 5.76
N ASP A 427 14.68 -0.63 5.55
CA ASP A 427 14.51 -2.07 5.79
C ASP A 427 14.70 -2.87 4.50
N VAL A 428 14.29 -2.32 3.35
CA VAL A 428 14.34 -2.98 2.04
C VAL A 428 14.85 -2.03 0.96
N GLN A 429 15.83 -2.48 0.17
CA GLN A 429 16.34 -1.76 -1.00
C GLN A 429 16.28 -2.67 -2.22
N VAL A 430 15.97 -2.10 -3.39
CA VAL A 430 15.74 -2.83 -4.63
C VAL A 430 16.85 -2.54 -5.63
N ILE A 431 17.45 -3.60 -6.17
CA ILE A 431 18.43 -3.55 -7.25
C ILE A 431 17.83 -4.23 -8.47
N THR A 432 17.83 -3.55 -9.61
CA THR A 432 17.32 -4.10 -10.87
C THR A 432 18.47 -4.24 -11.86
N ILE A 433 18.71 -5.47 -12.30
CA ILE A 433 19.68 -5.86 -13.33
C ILE A 433 18.89 -6.18 -14.59
N MET A 434 19.05 -5.34 -15.61
CA MET A 434 18.21 -5.36 -16.80
C MET A 434 18.96 -4.94 -18.06
N PRO A 435 18.56 -5.44 -19.23
CA PRO A 435 19.10 -4.95 -20.49
C PRO A 435 18.71 -3.48 -20.69
N GLU A 436 19.54 -2.74 -21.42
CA GLU A 436 19.32 -1.30 -21.65
C GLU A 436 17.96 -1.00 -22.31
N GLU A 437 17.48 -1.91 -23.14
CA GLU A 437 16.19 -1.86 -23.84
C GLU A 437 14.97 -1.81 -22.88
N GLU A 438 15.11 -2.33 -21.67
CA GLU A 438 14.04 -2.36 -20.67
C GLU A 438 14.05 -1.15 -19.75
N ARG A 439 15.10 -0.33 -19.80
CA ARG A 439 15.30 0.80 -18.89
C ARG A 439 14.08 1.72 -18.81
N ASP A 440 13.46 2.02 -19.94
CA ASP A 440 12.30 2.92 -20.00
C ASP A 440 11.08 2.34 -19.25
N GLN A 441 10.95 1.01 -19.19
CA GLN A 441 9.87 0.34 -18.45
C GLN A 441 10.06 0.47 -16.93
N TRP A 442 11.29 0.69 -16.47
CA TRP A 442 11.69 0.79 -15.07
C TRP A 442 11.99 2.23 -14.63
N ASP A 443 11.85 3.21 -15.52
CA ASP A 443 12.24 4.60 -15.26
C ASP A 443 11.51 5.21 -14.06
N TRP A 444 10.25 4.79 -13.81
CA TRP A 444 9.45 5.19 -12.64
C TRP A 444 10.10 4.82 -11.29
N LEU A 445 10.89 3.75 -11.24
CA LEU A 445 11.56 3.25 -10.02
C LEU A 445 12.58 4.26 -9.50
N ARG A 446 13.07 5.18 -10.34
CA ARG A 446 14.07 6.20 -9.96
C ARG A 446 13.60 7.16 -8.86
N TRP A 447 12.29 7.31 -8.72
CA TRP A 447 11.68 8.20 -7.72
C TRP A 447 11.59 7.51 -6.36
N LEU A 448 11.58 6.17 -6.32
CA LEU A 448 11.50 5.46 -5.06
C LEU A 448 12.83 5.56 -4.29
N PRO A 449 12.78 5.89 -2.99
CA PRO A 449 13.98 5.89 -2.15
C PRO A 449 14.59 4.48 -2.03
N HIS A 450 13.78 3.43 -2.15
CA HIS A 450 14.20 2.02 -2.18
C HIS A 450 15.17 1.69 -3.32
N ALA A 451 15.14 2.46 -4.42
CA ALA A 451 16.04 2.26 -5.56
C ALA A 451 17.42 2.89 -5.36
N THR A 452 17.67 3.53 -4.21
CA THR A 452 18.97 4.12 -3.87
C THR A 452 19.62 3.33 -2.75
N LEU A 453 20.84 2.83 -3.01
CA LEU A 453 21.68 2.17 -2.02
C LEU A 453 22.24 3.23 -1.07
N GLN A 454 21.56 3.46 0.05
CA GLN A 454 21.82 4.61 0.93
C GLN A 454 23.26 4.71 1.42
N GLU A 455 23.89 3.59 1.79
CA GLU A 455 25.28 3.56 2.29
C GLU A 455 26.30 4.04 1.25
N LEU A 456 25.94 3.96 -0.04
CA LEU A 456 26.86 4.20 -1.16
C LEU A 456 26.42 5.38 -2.02
N ASN A 457 25.20 5.88 -1.80
CA ASN A 457 24.55 6.91 -2.60
C ASN A 457 24.56 6.60 -4.11
N VAL A 458 24.30 5.33 -4.45
CA VAL A 458 24.24 4.84 -5.84
C VAL A 458 22.85 4.32 -6.13
N ARG A 459 22.32 4.59 -7.32
CA ARG A 459 21.06 4.00 -7.76
C ARG A 459 21.26 2.52 -8.10
N GLY A 460 20.38 1.66 -7.63
CA GLY A 460 20.38 0.21 -7.86
C GLY A 460 19.96 -0.20 -9.27
N PHE A 461 20.40 0.50 -10.32
CA PHE A 461 20.12 0.14 -11.71
C PHE A 461 21.37 -0.35 -12.42
N VAL A 462 21.38 -1.61 -12.83
CA VAL A 462 22.46 -2.22 -13.61
C VAL A 462 21.96 -2.48 -15.02
N TYR A 463 22.40 -1.66 -15.98
CA TYR A 463 22.04 -1.79 -17.40
C TYR A 463 23.20 -1.46 -18.36
N ASN A 464 24.32 -0.97 -17.84
CA ASN A 464 25.54 -0.74 -18.62
C ASN A 464 26.78 -1.08 -17.78
N GLN A 465 27.94 -1.16 -18.44
CA GLN A 465 29.20 -1.56 -17.79
C GLN A 465 29.58 -0.66 -16.61
N ARG A 466 29.28 0.65 -16.69
CA ARG A 466 29.62 1.60 -15.63
C ARG A 466 28.81 1.34 -14.36
N THR A 467 27.49 1.17 -14.47
CA THR A 467 26.65 0.93 -13.30
C THR A 467 26.78 -0.50 -12.80
N HIS A 468 27.10 -1.45 -13.69
CA HIS A 468 27.48 -2.82 -13.35
C HIS A 468 28.61 -2.85 -12.32
N ASP A 469 29.76 -2.25 -12.63
CA ASP A 469 30.91 -2.30 -11.73
C ASP A 469 30.64 -1.54 -10.43
N GLN A 470 29.93 -0.42 -10.49
CA GLN A 470 29.65 0.38 -9.31
C GLN A 470 28.69 -0.34 -8.33
N VAL A 471 27.57 -0.88 -8.82
CA VAL A 471 26.53 -1.48 -7.97
C VAL A 471 26.92 -2.88 -7.51
N LEU A 472 27.43 -3.72 -8.42
CA LEU A 472 27.71 -5.12 -8.09
C LEU A 472 28.96 -5.30 -7.24
N ASN A 473 30.02 -4.51 -7.44
CA ASN A 473 31.18 -4.57 -6.56
C ASN A 473 30.82 -4.13 -5.14
N SER A 474 30.02 -3.08 -5.03
CA SER A 474 29.47 -2.61 -3.77
C SER A 474 28.63 -3.67 -3.06
N LEU A 475 27.66 -4.27 -3.75
CA LEU A 475 26.84 -5.34 -3.18
C LEU A 475 27.72 -6.53 -2.75
N ASN A 476 28.70 -6.91 -3.58
CA ASN A 476 29.63 -7.99 -3.28
C ASN A 476 30.44 -7.71 -1.99
N GLN A 477 30.93 -6.48 -1.80
CA GLN A 477 31.63 -6.10 -0.57
C GLN A 477 30.71 -6.22 0.66
N ILE A 478 29.47 -5.76 0.55
CA ILE A 478 28.49 -5.86 1.64
C ILE A 478 28.21 -7.33 1.97
N LEU A 479 27.95 -8.18 0.98
CA LEU A 479 27.70 -9.60 1.21
C LEU A 479 28.91 -10.33 1.78
N LYS A 480 30.14 -9.98 1.37
CA LYS A 480 31.37 -10.51 1.97
C LYS A 480 31.50 -10.15 3.44
N LEU A 481 31.23 -8.89 3.80
CA LEU A 481 31.24 -8.45 5.19
C LEU A 481 30.19 -9.19 6.02
N ARG A 482 28.97 -9.33 5.49
CA ARG A 482 27.89 -10.07 6.17
C ARG A 482 28.21 -11.55 6.32
N LYS A 483 28.82 -12.19 5.31
CA LYS A 483 29.26 -13.60 5.37
C LYS A 483 30.32 -13.79 6.47
N ALA A 484 31.31 -12.90 6.55
CA ALA A 484 32.32 -12.93 7.62
C ALA A 484 31.68 -12.75 9.02
N GLN A 485 30.76 -11.79 9.18
CA GLN A 485 30.04 -11.59 10.44
C GLN A 485 29.22 -12.81 10.85
N LYS A 486 28.56 -13.48 9.90
CA LYS A 486 27.80 -14.71 10.14
C LYS A 486 28.68 -15.86 10.61
N GLU A 487 29.89 -15.98 10.05
CA GLU A 487 30.86 -17.01 10.42
C GLU A 487 31.48 -16.77 11.80
N GLU A 488 31.62 -15.51 12.21
CA GLU A 488 32.07 -15.11 13.55
C GLU A 488 30.96 -15.25 14.62
N ALA A 489 29.69 -15.08 14.22
CA ALA A 489 28.56 -15.22 15.12
C ALA A 489 28.47 -16.64 15.69
N THR A 490 28.19 -16.75 17.00
CA THR A 490 27.97 -18.05 17.63
C THR A 490 26.72 -18.69 17.02
N ARG A 491 26.74 -19.99 16.71
CA ARG A 491 25.66 -20.77 16.03
C ARG A 491 24.23 -20.60 16.57
N GLN A 492 24.01 -19.91 17.68
CA GLN A 492 22.72 -19.66 18.31
C GLN A 492 22.13 -18.27 18.00
N GLU A 493 22.87 -17.35 17.40
CA GLU A 493 22.40 -16.01 17.05
C GLU A 493 22.07 -15.90 15.55
N THR A 494 20.79 -15.77 15.21
CA THR A 494 20.36 -15.35 13.86
C THR A 494 20.47 -13.84 13.75
N THR A 495 21.53 -13.36 13.11
CA THR A 495 21.71 -11.95 12.79
C THR A 495 20.74 -11.54 11.67
N LEU A 496 19.93 -10.51 11.93
CA LEU A 496 19.10 -9.88 10.89
C LEU A 496 19.90 -8.71 10.29
N TYR A 497 20.01 -8.71 8.97
CA TYR A 497 20.71 -7.65 8.25
C TYR A 497 19.72 -6.62 7.69
N SER A 498 19.98 -5.35 7.95
CA SER A 498 19.23 -4.21 7.39
C SER A 498 20.21 -3.26 6.69
N PRO A 499 19.87 -2.69 5.52
CA PRO A 499 18.71 -3.02 4.72
C PRO A 499 18.81 -4.43 4.10
N HIS A 500 17.66 -5.05 3.84
CA HIS A 500 17.54 -6.27 3.06
C HIS A 500 17.52 -5.92 1.57
N TYR A 501 18.40 -6.51 0.78
CA TYR A 501 18.49 -6.24 -0.66
C TYR A 501 17.59 -7.18 -1.44
N VAL A 502 16.76 -6.65 -2.34
CA VAL A 502 15.97 -7.44 -3.30
C VAL A 502 16.56 -7.20 -4.68
N VAL A 503 17.19 -8.23 -5.25
CA VAL A 503 17.83 -8.15 -6.56
C VAL A 503 16.95 -8.80 -7.61
N LEU A 504 16.51 -8.01 -8.58
CA LEU A 504 15.78 -8.45 -9.76
C LEU A 504 16.77 -8.68 -10.89
N VAL A 505 16.92 -9.92 -11.33
CA VAL A 505 17.79 -10.32 -12.44
C VAL A 505 16.93 -10.67 -13.64
N THR A 506 16.78 -9.71 -14.56
CA THR A 506 16.01 -9.89 -15.81
C THR A 506 16.88 -10.30 -17.00
N ASP A 507 18.19 -10.05 -16.92
CA ASP A 507 19.20 -10.58 -17.84
C ASP A 507 20.42 -11.06 -17.06
N GLU A 508 20.57 -12.39 -16.99
CA GLU A 508 21.67 -13.05 -16.30
C GLU A 508 23.02 -12.79 -16.98
N LYS A 509 23.05 -12.47 -18.29
CA LYS A 509 24.30 -12.22 -19.02
C LYS A 509 25.09 -11.06 -18.45
N LEU A 510 24.40 -10.11 -17.83
CA LEU A 510 25.01 -8.95 -17.18
C LEU A 510 25.74 -9.32 -15.89
N ILE A 511 25.59 -10.52 -15.33
CA ILE A 511 26.25 -10.91 -14.09
C ILE A 511 27.18 -12.12 -14.23
N LEU A 512 27.12 -12.86 -15.34
CA LEU A 512 27.88 -14.11 -15.55
C LEU A 512 29.38 -13.99 -15.25
N ASP A 513 30.02 -12.90 -15.67
CA ASP A 513 31.47 -12.70 -15.51
C ASP A 513 31.86 -12.02 -14.17
N HIS A 514 30.88 -11.71 -13.33
CA HIS A 514 31.10 -10.98 -12.07
C HIS A 514 31.18 -11.92 -10.87
N ILE A 515 32.08 -11.62 -9.93
CA ILE A 515 32.36 -12.45 -8.72
C ILE A 515 31.11 -12.64 -7.85
N ILE A 516 30.14 -11.74 -7.93
CA ILE A 516 28.85 -11.83 -7.21
C ILE A 516 28.09 -13.14 -7.48
N MET A 517 28.35 -13.78 -8.63
CA MET A 517 27.70 -15.05 -9.00
C MET A 517 27.94 -16.18 -8.00
N GLU A 518 29.08 -16.15 -7.28
CA GLU A 518 29.34 -17.10 -6.20
C GLU A 518 28.23 -17.03 -5.14
N PHE A 519 27.92 -15.81 -4.66
CA PHE A 519 26.84 -15.58 -3.71
C PHE A 519 25.48 -15.92 -4.31
N PHE A 520 25.25 -15.59 -5.57
CA PHE A 520 23.95 -15.83 -6.20
C PHE A 520 23.67 -17.30 -6.42
N THR A 521 24.71 -18.13 -6.57
CA THR A 521 24.61 -19.59 -6.66
C THR A 521 24.41 -20.22 -5.28
N GLU A 522 25.07 -19.71 -4.24
CA GLU A 522 25.01 -20.22 -2.86
C GLU A 522 23.74 -19.85 -2.07
N ASP A 523 22.83 -19.06 -2.64
CA ASP A 523 21.65 -18.46 -1.96
C ASP A 523 22.05 -17.44 -0.85
N PRO A 524 22.04 -16.14 -1.16
CA PRO A 524 22.45 -15.10 -0.21
C PRO A 524 21.30 -14.63 0.70
N THR A 525 20.17 -15.35 0.77
CA THR A 525 18.99 -14.95 1.55
C THR A 525 19.32 -14.73 3.02
N ASP A 526 20.12 -15.63 3.61
CA ASP A 526 20.57 -15.51 5.01
C ASP A 526 21.49 -14.29 5.25
N LEU A 527 22.08 -13.71 4.19
CA LEU A 527 22.90 -12.50 4.25
C LEU A 527 22.06 -11.23 4.05
N GLY A 528 20.73 -11.34 4.13
CA GLY A 528 19.80 -10.23 3.89
C GLY A 528 19.75 -9.81 2.42
N CYS A 529 19.81 -10.77 1.49
CA CYS A 529 19.72 -10.53 0.06
C CYS A 529 18.84 -11.57 -0.63
N SER A 530 17.68 -11.16 -1.12
CA SER A 530 16.76 -12.01 -1.89
C SER A 530 16.97 -11.84 -3.38
N LEU A 531 16.90 -12.95 -4.11
CA LEU A 531 17.10 -12.97 -5.55
C LEU A 531 15.80 -13.34 -6.28
N ILE A 532 15.53 -12.62 -7.36
CA ILE A 532 14.48 -12.95 -8.31
C ILE A 532 15.10 -13.07 -9.70
N PHE A 533 15.00 -14.24 -10.31
CA PHE A 533 15.48 -14.51 -11.67
C PHE A 533 14.32 -14.60 -12.65
N VAL A 534 14.47 -14.00 -13.83
CA VAL A 534 13.54 -14.14 -14.95
C VAL A 534 14.17 -15.01 -16.02
N GLN A 535 13.46 -16.07 -16.42
CA GLN A 535 13.87 -16.97 -17.48
C GLN A 535 12.68 -17.30 -18.40
N ASP A 536 12.95 -17.73 -19.63
CA ASP A 536 11.86 -18.08 -20.56
C ASP A 536 11.23 -19.45 -20.24
N VAL A 537 12.04 -20.38 -19.73
CA VAL A 537 11.64 -21.78 -19.49
C VAL A 537 12.21 -22.31 -18.17
N MET A 538 11.52 -23.29 -17.60
CA MET A 538 11.91 -23.95 -16.34
C MET A 538 13.33 -24.53 -16.38
N SER A 539 13.76 -25.10 -17.52
CA SER A 539 15.09 -25.71 -17.66
C SER A 539 16.25 -24.72 -17.63
N SER A 540 15.98 -23.43 -17.76
CA SER A 540 16.99 -22.37 -17.69
C SER A 540 17.14 -21.79 -16.30
N LEU A 541 16.27 -22.15 -15.35
CA LEU A 541 16.42 -21.76 -13.95
C LEU A 541 17.56 -22.53 -13.30
N SER A 542 18.32 -21.86 -12.43
CA SER A 542 19.37 -22.46 -11.64
C SER A 542 18.82 -23.44 -10.60
N GLU A 543 19.64 -24.43 -10.21
CA GLU A 543 19.22 -25.48 -9.27
C GLU A 543 18.91 -24.97 -7.86
N ASN A 544 19.39 -23.79 -7.50
CA ASN A 544 19.18 -23.19 -6.18
C ASN A 544 17.85 -22.43 -6.05
N ILE A 545 17.06 -22.31 -7.13
CA ILE A 545 15.73 -21.68 -7.08
C ILE A 545 14.79 -22.53 -6.21
N LYS A 546 14.23 -21.92 -5.16
CA LYS A 546 13.32 -22.60 -4.21
C LYS A 546 11.86 -22.35 -4.52
N THR A 547 11.52 -21.23 -5.16
CA THR A 547 10.13 -20.87 -5.49
C THR A 547 10.03 -20.55 -6.96
N VAL A 548 9.05 -21.14 -7.66
CA VAL A 548 8.86 -20.93 -9.10
C VAL A 548 7.45 -20.44 -9.39
N VAL A 549 7.37 -19.28 -10.04
CA VAL A 549 6.14 -18.65 -10.51
C VAL A 549 6.12 -18.71 -12.04
N ASN A 550 5.10 -19.37 -12.59
CA ASN A 550 4.91 -19.53 -14.03
C ASN A 550 3.75 -18.67 -14.52
N ILE A 551 4.05 -17.69 -15.38
CA ILE A 551 3.09 -16.82 -16.04
C ILE A 551 2.69 -17.51 -17.35
N LYS A 552 1.50 -18.13 -17.38
CA LYS A 552 1.06 -18.96 -18.51
C LYS A 552 0.57 -18.11 -19.67
N ASP A 553 -0.33 -17.18 -19.37
CA ASP A 553 -0.94 -16.27 -20.33
C ASP A 553 -1.24 -14.91 -19.68
N ARG A 554 -1.94 -14.03 -20.41
CA ARG A 554 -2.26 -12.69 -19.93
C ARG A 554 -3.03 -12.70 -18.61
N ASN A 555 -3.92 -13.66 -18.37
CA ASN A 555 -4.80 -13.65 -17.21
C ASN A 555 -4.41 -14.70 -16.15
N THR A 556 -3.65 -15.72 -16.50
CA THR A 556 -3.39 -16.87 -15.62
C THR A 556 -1.91 -17.07 -15.32
N GLY A 557 -1.62 -17.27 -14.04
CA GLY A 557 -0.34 -17.69 -13.52
C GLY A 557 -0.49 -18.95 -12.65
N GLN A 558 0.63 -19.59 -12.36
CA GLN A 558 0.68 -20.77 -11.50
C GLN A 558 1.91 -20.70 -10.59
N LEU A 559 1.68 -20.88 -9.29
CA LEU A 559 2.74 -21.11 -8.31
C LEU A 559 3.09 -22.59 -8.38
N VAL A 560 4.12 -22.90 -9.15
CA VAL A 560 4.53 -24.29 -9.43
C VAL A 560 5.14 -24.89 -8.18
N MET A 561 6.10 -24.19 -7.59
CA MET A 561 6.87 -24.63 -6.43
C MET A 561 7.01 -23.48 -5.44
N GLU A 562 6.96 -23.79 -4.15
CA GLU A 562 7.19 -22.85 -3.06
C GLU A 562 8.12 -23.50 -2.04
N GLN A 563 9.25 -22.86 -1.74
CA GLN A 563 10.23 -23.34 -0.76
C GLN A 563 10.70 -24.79 -1.00
N GLY A 564 10.88 -25.18 -2.27
CA GLY A 564 11.28 -26.54 -2.68
C GLY A 564 10.14 -27.56 -2.71
N ILE A 565 8.91 -27.16 -2.37
CA ILE A 565 7.75 -28.05 -2.32
C ILE A 565 6.83 -27.75 -3.50
N LEU A 566 6.41 -28.81 -4.21
CA LEU A 566 5.42 -28.71 -5.28
C LEU A 566 4.07 -28.20 -4.73
N ARG A 567 3.51 -27.17 -5.36
CA ARG A 567 2.24 -26.54 -4.98
C ARG A 567 1.17 -26.61 -6.08
N GLU A 568 1.54 -26.32 -7.32
CA GLU A 568 0.64 -26.26 -8.50
C GLU A 568 -0.63 -25.43 -8.27
N ILE A 569 -0.51 -24.25 -7.67
CA ILE A 569 -1.65 -23.38 -7.38
C ILE A 569 -1.85 -22.40 -8.53
N ASP A 570 -2.95 -22.55 -9.28
CA ASP A 570 -3.34 -21.58 -10.30
C ASP A 570 -3.95 -20.31 -9.68
N PHE A 571 -3.66 -19.16 -10.29
CA PHE A 571 -4.19 -17.86 -9.89
C PHE A 571 -4.41 -16.95 -11.10
N ARG A 572 -5.32 -15.99 -10.93
CA ARG A 572 -5.56 -14.90 -11.86
C ARG A 572 -4.57 -13.78 -11.57
N LEU A 573 -3.86 -13.34 -12.60
CA LEU A 573 -2.88 -12.25 -12.52
C LEU A 573 -3.55 -10.92 -12.18
N ASP A 574 -2.82 -10.09 -11.45
CA ASP A 574 -3.15 -8.67 -11.32
C ASP A 574 -2.51 -7.90 -12.47
N HIS A 575 -3.15 -6.82 -12.90
CA HIS A 575 -2.64 -5.92 -13.93
C HIS A 575 -2.72 -4.47 -13.48
N PHE A 576 -1.88 -3.63 -14.08
CA PHE A 576 -2.13 -2.21 -14.02
C PHE A 576 -3.44 -1.87 -14.74
N PRO A 577 -4.30 -1.02 -14.15
CA PRO A 577 -5.45 -0.46 -14.85
C PRO A 577 -5.03 0.23 -16.15
N GLU A 578 -5.96 0.32 -17.10
CA GLU A 578 -5.71 1.05 -18.34
C GLU A 578 -5.42 2.53 -18.04
N GLY A 579 -4.32 3.06 -18.61
CA GLY A 579 -3.88 4.44 -18.35
C GLY A 579 -3.28 4.67 -16.95
N TYR A 580 -2.95 3.62 -16.20
CA TYR A 580 -2.37 3.77 -14.87
C TYR A 580 -0.98 4.41 -14.91
N ASP A 581 -0.81 5.49 -14.15
CA ASP A 581 0.48 6.15 -13.95
C ASP A 581 1.33 5.40 -12.92
N LYS A 582 2.37 4.72 -13.40
CA LYS A 582 3.33 3.98 -12.57
C LYS A 582 4.17 4.89 -11.68
N GLU A 583 4.33 6.16 -12.03
CA GLU A 583 5.07 7.10 -11.21
C GLU A 583 4.26 7.56 -9.99
N ARG A 584 2.93 7.37 -9.97
CA ARG A 584 2.06 7.89 -8.91
C ARG A 584 2.48 7.45 -7.51
N ILE A 585 2.59 6.14 -7.27
CA ILE A 585 3.05 5.61 -5.97
C ILE A 585 4.50 6.08 -5.69
N ALA A 586 5.37 5.99 -6.69
CA ALA A 586 6.79 6.29 -6.53
C ALA A 586 7.04 7.75 -6.13
N ARG A 587 6.36 8.70 -6.79
CA ARG A 587 6.46 10.15 -6.53
C ARG A 587 5.83 10.55 -5.22
N THR A 588 4.75 9.90 -4.80
CA THR A 588 4.12 10.21 -3.50
C THR A 588 4.93 9.66 -2.33
N LEU A 589 5.62 8.52 -2.50
CA LEU A 589 6.54 7.99 -1.47
C LEU A 589 7.90 8.72 -1.44
N ALA A 590 8.37 9.23 -2.57
CA ALA A 590 9.68 9.90 -2.70
C ALA A 590 9.97 11.00 -1.64
N PRO A 591 9.04 11.93 -1.34
CA PRO A 591 9.30 12.97 -0.36
C PRO A 591 9.29 12.46 1.08
N LEU A 592 8.72 11.28 1.36
CA LEU A 592 8.51 10.83 2.74
C LEU A 592 9.83 10.52 3.44
N ASN A 593 10.12 11.31 4.47
CA ASN A 593 11.26 11.09 5.34
C ASN A 593 10.86 10.17 6.49
N HIS A 594 11.17 8.88 6.36
CA HIS A 594 10.87 7.93 7.42
C HIS A 594 11.85 8.09 8.59
N LEU A 595 11.35 8.68 9.68
CA LEU A 595 12.11 8.92 10.90
C LEU A 595 12.30 7.63 11.69
N GLN A 596 13.55 7.15 11.75
CA GLN A 596 13.91 6.05 12.64
C GLN A 596 14.02 6.58 14.08
N ASN A 597 13.40 5.89 15.05
CA ASN A 597 13.35 6.31 16.47
C ASN A 597 14.72 6.33 17.18
N LEU A 598 15.82 6.07 16.46
CA LEU A 598 17.19 6.20 16.94
C LEU A 598 17.73 7.54 16.45
N LYS A 599 17.38 8.64 17.14
CA LYS A 599 18.17 9.88 17.02
C LYS A 599 19.54 9.64 17.66
N SER A 600 20.44 9.03 16.91
CA SER A 600 21.86 9.32 17.11
C SER A 600 22.03 10.82 16.85
N SER A 601 22.82 11.51 17.67
CA SER A 601 23.00 12.97 17.60
C SER A 601 23.78 13.42 16.35
N ILE A 602 24.07 12.48 15.46
CA ILE A 602 24.91 12.59 14.28
C ILE A 602 24.00 12.30 13.09
N PRO A 603 23.88 13.21 12.10
CA PRO A 603 23.13 12.92 10.89
C PRO A 603 23.78 11.79 10.09
N ASP A 604 22.97 10.86 9.57
CA ASP A 604 23.45 9.68 8.81
C ASP A 604 24.18 10.08 7.51
N THR A 605 23.79 11.20 6.92
CA THR A 605 24.45 11.80 5.76
C THR A 605 24.54 13.32 5.94
N VAL A 606 25.67 13.89 5.54
CA VAL A 606 25.84 15.34 5.40
C VAL A 606 26.37 15.61 3.99
N THR A 607 25.74 16.52 3.27
CA THR A 607 26.21 16.88 1.93
C THR A 607 27.51 17.68 2.01
N PHE A 608 28.30 17.66 0.94
CA PHE A 608 29.49 18.49 0.84
C PHE A 608 29.18 19.98 1.10
N MET A 609 28.06 20.47 0.58
CA MET A 609 27.65 21.86 0.74
C MET A 609 27.32 22.18 2.20
N GLU A 610 26.54 21.32 2.87
CA GLU A 610 26.22 21.46 4.30
C GLU A 610 27.48 21.41 5.19
N MET A 611 28.47 20.55 4.89
CA MET A 611 29.73 20.52 5.64
C MET A 611 30.51 21.84 5.60
N TYR A 612 30.36 22.60 4.50
CA TYR A 612 30.97 23.92 4.35
C TYR A 612 30.02 25.06 4.73
N GLY A 613 28.84 24.77 5.25
CA GLY A 613 27.80 25.76 5.56
C GLY A 613 27.36 26.54 4.32
N ALA A 614 27.41 25.92 3.14
CA ALA A 614 27.05 26.51 1.86
C ALA A 614 25.69 25.98 1.40
N GLU A 615 24.82 26.85 0.91
CA GLU A 615 23.54 26.45 0.30
C GLU A 615 23.67 26.43 -1.24
N THR A 616 24.58 27.24 -1.78
CA THR A 616 24.88 27.34 -3.21
C THR A 616 26.38 27.19 -3.51
N PHE A 617 26.73 26.89 -4.76
CA PHE A 617 28.13 26.80 -5.18
C PHE A 617 28.90 28.11 -4.95
N SER A 618 28.25 29.26 -5.11
CA SER A 618 28.83 30.58 -4.91
C SER A 618 29.29 30.81 -3.45
N ASP A 619 28.57 30.23 -2.49
CA ASP A 619 28.89 30.34 -1.05
C ASP A 619 30.20 29.65 -0.67
N LEU A 620 30.63 28.65 -1.48
CA LEU A 620 31.92 28.00 -1.26
C LEU A 620 33.10 28.94 -1.44
N GLN A 621 32.94 30.05 -2.17
CA GLN A 621 33.99 31.04 -2.45
C GLN A 621 35.30 30.38 -2.92
N VAL A 622 35.20 29.45 -3.88
CA VAL A 622 36.30 28.54 -4.29
C VAL A 622 37.60 29.28 -4.60
N LEU A 623 37.52 30.36 -5.40
CA LEU A 623 38.70 31.16 -5.77
C LEU A 623 39.39 31.80 -4.57
N GLN A 624 38.61 32.30 -3.61
CA GLN A 624 39.14 32.92 -2.40
C GLN A 624 39.75 31.87 -1.47
N LYS A 625 39.08 30.70 -1.31
CA LYS A 625 39.64 29.57 -0.57
C LYS A 625 40.95 29.09 -1.19
N TRP A 626 41.07 28.99 -2.52
CA TRP A 626 42.33 28.63 -3.18
C TRP A 626 43.45 29.64 -2.99
N GLN A 627 43.15 30.94 -2.95
CA GLN A 627 44.14 31.98 -2.66
C GLN A 627 44.60 31.98 -1.19
N GLN A 628 43.68 31.66 -0.26
CA GLN A 628 43.97 31.63 1.17
C GLN A 628 44.56 30.29 1.63
N ASN A 629 44.33 29.22 0.89
CA ASN A 629 44.82 27.90 1.25
C ASN A 629 46.35 27.90 1.21
N ALA A 630 46.96 27.42 2.28
CA ALA A 630 48.40 27.30 2.43
C ALA A 630 48.74 25.81 2.55
N PRO A 631 48.93 25.09 1.42
CA PRO A 631 49.15 23.63 1.41
C PRO A 631 50.34 23.20 2.26
N TYR A 632 51.30 24.10 2.49
CA TYR A 632 52.49 23.91 3.34
C TYR A 632 52.23 24.08 4.84
N LYS A 633 51.00 24.42 5.25
CA LYS A 633 50.60 24.55 6.67
C LYS A 633 49.56 23.50 7.07
N SER A 634 48.63 23.19 6.17
CA SER A 634 47.56 22.22 6.43
C SER A 634 46.93 21.79 5.11
N LEU A 635 46.63 20.50 5.00
CA LEU A 635 45.80 19.91 3.95
C LEU A 635 44.48 19.41 4.55
N ALA A 636 44.04 20.02 5.66
CA ALA A 636 42.81 19.65 6.34
C ALA A 636 41.57 19.94 5.47
N VAL A 637 40.79 18.91 5.21
CA VAL A 637 39.48 19.00 4.54
C VAL A 637 38.40 18.34 5.41
N PRO A 638 37.23 18.95 5.58
CA PRO A 638 36.12 18.31 6.27
C PRO A 638 35.65 17.09 5.47
N ILE A 639 35.47 15.97 6.16
CA ILE A 639 35.05 14.69 5.57
C ILE A 639 33.76 14.15 6.19
N GLY A 640 33.25 14.77 7.25
CA GLY A 640 31.99 14.39 7.89
C GLY A 640 31.74 15.11 9.20
N LEU A 641 30.73 14.65 9.95
CA LEU A 641 30.36 15.16 11.27
C LEU A 641 30.55 14.08 12.34
N ARG A 642 31.10 14.45 13.50
CA ARG A 642 31.17 13.64 14.72
C ARG A 642 30.01 13.95 15.69
N GLY A 643 29.29 15.05 15.45
CA GLY A 643 28.12 15.54 16.16
C GLY A 643 27.44 16.65 15.34
N LYS A 644 26.24 17.09 15.72
CA LYS A 644 25.43 18.07 14.96
C LYS A 644 26.20 19.33 14.50
N GLU A 645 27.26 19.74 15.21
CA GLU A 645 28.10 20.90 14.87
C GLU A 645 29.61 20.61 14.88
N ASP A 646 30.02 19.32 14.99
CA ASP A 646 31.44 18.94 15.11
C ASP A 646 31.96 18.33 13.81
N LEU A 647 32.68 19.11 13.01
CA LEU A 647 33.26 18.66 11.73
C LEU A 647 34.53 17.82 11.94
N VAL A 648 34.57 16.66 11.29
CA VAL A 648 35.75 15.81 11.21
C VAL A 648 36.60 16.25 10.04
N TYR A 649 37.87 16.57 10.29
CA TYR A 649 38.83 16.95 9.26
C TYR A 649 39.82 15.83 8.97
N LEU A 650 40.02 15.51 7.70
CA LEU A 650 41.16 14.72 7.22
C LEU A 650 42.29 15.68 6.86
N ASN A 651 43.42 15.59 7.55
CA ASN A 651 44.62 16.37 7.23
C ASN A 651 45.73 15.44 6.73
N LEU A 652 46.07 15.57 5.45
CA LEU A 652 47.12 14.78 4.79
C LEU A 652 48.51 15.43 4.86
N HIS A 653 48.67 16.50 5.64
CA HIS A 653 49.96 17.14 5.85
C HIS A 653 50.82 16.30 6.81
N GLU A 654 52.02 15.89 6.39
CA GLU A 654 53.00 15.26 7.28
C GLU A 654 53.45 16.25 8.37
N LYS A 655 53.48 15.82 9.63
CA LYS A 655 53.87 16.69 10.75
C LYS A 655 55.34 17.09 10.72
#